data_AF-A0AAU5LAL0-F1
#
_entry.id   AF-A0AAU5LAL0-F1
#
_cell.length_a   1.000
_cell.length_b   1.000
_cell.length_c   1.000
_cell.angle_alpha   90.00
_cell.angle_beta   90.00
_cell.angle_gamma   90.00
#
_symmetry.space_group_name_H-M   'P 1'
#
loop_
_entity.id
_entity.type
_entity.pdbx_description
1 polymer ?
#
loop_
_entity_poly.entity_id
_entity_poly.type
_entity_poly.pdbx_seq_one_letter_code
_entity_poly.pdbx_strand_id
1 'polypeptide(L)'
;MGWTVAGRRNDGVLAVWAETQRQEQRREEARWRAQTAEQRRREREEREIQRAAARGEREAVRAYQQSREAEAARRTAELDDRVAELKGLLAAGLGRPAFSPQALLAPAALPPFEPGRLGEPVPMPDQADYQVPPPTPAQARNPGVRQQYEQYVAQARTRFEQDWYAAQAAEADRQRRLAEYHRQYLDWAAQHRRQDEDRASRTQELLRRLRDGEPDAVQEYFTAVLYASAGWPEGFPHRLVAAWEASTRQLVVNWELPGPDVVPAAGRVRYVKSDDREAEVARPATERKALYREVLAQSALRVVAELFRADADGTLASVVLNGFVRGIDPATGREAERFLSTVTVDRSEFAGLALDRVAAVECFQGLGGVLSARPERLDEVRPDRLPETVGGNVAGQGGEDEPDLFEMDPIEFEELIAELFRLRGFRVMTTARSGDAGVDVVAEDLDPVTGGRIVIQAKRYRSTVSPTAVRDLDSTVRHHGAIKGILVTTAGFGPGSYEYIRNKPLTLVSGPELVELLAEQGLRGRLGGGANGEGNGGGGNGGGANGGRPGAGRAAGHGSPAPADGAEPDERPTLLRLSWQSRTAGGDAVELDVSAFLCADGRVLDDEHFVFFNNPQDPDGAVRLHPTRSVPGEPAREAELSLHLGRVAAGVDEVVVAVSTEEEESPALPLGYVHGLALTASFGPGAEGPAHWAAVTGGVSDSALVIGSFHRKGGDWQFTPAGTAVAGGLAGLAQHWGVAVE
;
A
#
# COMPACT_ATOMS: atom_id res chain seq x y z
N MET A 1 61.69 -111.32 -69.23
CA MET A 1 61.73 -111.45 -67.76
C MET A 1 60.87 -110.35 -67.18
N GLY A 2 59.88 -110.69 -66.35
CA GLY A 2 58.89 -109.74 -65.82
C GLY A 2 59.53 -108.61 -65.00
N TRP A 3 58.99 -107.40 -65.07
CA TRP A 3 57.83 -106.93 -64.30
C TRP A 3 57.39 -105.55 -64.84
N THR A 4 56.07 -105.39 -65.00
CA THR A 4 55.35 -104.22 -65.47
C THR A 4 54.73 -103.46 -64.29
N VAL A 5 54.79 -102.11 -64.36
CA VAL A 5 53.74 -101.11 -64.07
C VAL A 5 53.13 -101.00 -62.66
N ALA A 6 53.31 -99.83 -62.05
CA ALA A 6 52.29 -98.84 -61.64
C ALA A 6 53.00 -97.79 -60.74
N GLY A 7 53.07 -96.48 -61.00
CA GLY A 7 52.06 -95.56 -61.47
C GLY A 7 51.55 -94.71 -60.31
N ARG A 8 52.13 -93.50 -60.07
CA ARG A 8 51.36 -92.30 -59.69
C ARG A 8 52.18 -91.01 -59.68
N ARG A 9 51.54 -89.99 -60.27
CA ARG A 9 51.95 -88.62 -60.60
C ARG A 9 52.42 -87.80 -59.40
N ASN A 10 53.48 -87.00 -59.58
CA ASN A 10 53.96 -86.00 -58.64
C ASN A 10 53.93 -84.59 -59.26
N ASP A 11 52.77 -84.17 -59.79
CA ASP A 11 52.60 -82.88 -60.50
C ASP A 11 51.43 -82.01 -59.97
N GLY A 12 50.75 -82.43 -58.90
CA GLY A 12 49.63 -81.67 -58.33
C GLY A 12 50.04 -80.66 -57.26
N VAL A 13 51.14 -80.91 -56.54
CA VAL A 13 51.43 -80.19 -55.29
C VAL A 13 52.10 -78.84 -55.55
N LEU A 14 53.02 -78.73 -56.52
CA LEU A 14 53.74 -77.49 -56.83
C LEU A 14 52.89 -76.45 -57.58
N ALA A 15 52.02 -76.89 -58.50
CA ALA A 15 51.08 -75.99 -59.20
C ALA A 15 50.05 -75.42 -58.22
N VAL A 16 49.48 -76.27 -57.34
CA VAL A 16 48.58 -75.86 -56.28
C VAL A 16 49.30 -74.94 -55.28
N TRP A 17 50.55 -75.21 -54.91
CA TRP A 17 51.33 -74.35 -54.00
C TRP A 17 51.64 -72.97 -54.59
N ALA A 18 52.01 -72.89 -55.88
CA ALA A 18 52.23 -71.61 -56.57
C ALA A 18 50.93 -70.81 -56.79
N GLU A 19 49.80 -71.49 -56.98
CA GLU A 19 48.48 -70.86 -57.05
C GLU A 19 48.01 -70.38 -55.67
N THR A 20 48.33 -71.14 -54.62
CA THR A 20 48.06 -70.78 -53.21
C THR A 20 48.88 -69.55 -52.81
N GLN A 21 50.17 -69.47 -53.16
CA GLN A 21 50.99 -68.27 -52.94
C GLN A 21 50.47 -67.03 -53.68
N ARG A 22 50.08 -67.16 -54.97
CA ARG A 22 49.48 -66.04 -55.72
C ARG A 22 48.11 -65.62 -55.19
N GLN A 23 47.37 -66.54 -54.55
CA GLN A 23 46.13 -66.21 -53.85
C GLN A 23 46.41 -65.52 -52.51
N GLU A 24 47.42 -65.96 -51.76
CA GLU A 24 47.86 -65.30 -50.52
C GLU A 24 48.36 -63.89 -50.78
N GLN A 25 49.22 -63.69 -51.79
CA GLN A 25 49.74 -62.37 -52.16
C GLN A 25 48.64 -61.40 -52.60
N ARG A 26 47.65 -61.88 -53.39
CA ARG A 26 46.47 -61.08 -53.76
C ARG A 26 45.56 -60.80 -52.57
N ARG A 27 45.44 -61.73 -51.62
CA ARG A 27 44.70 -61.51 -50.37
C ARG A 27 45.41 -60.50 -49.47
N GLU A 28 46.73 -60.53 -49.40
CA GLU A 28 47.54 -59.55 -48.65
C GLU A 28 47.49 -58.16 -49.28
N GLU A 29 47.66 -58.04 -50.60
CA GLU A 29 47.51 -56.76 -51.29
C GLU A 29 46.08 -56.21 -51.19
N ALA A 30 45.06 -57.07 -51.29
CA ALA A 30 43.67 -56.67 -51.09
C ALA A 30 43.42 -56.22 -49.64
N ARG A 31 43.99 -56.90 -48.65
CA ARG A 31 43.95 -56.50 -47.22
C ARG A 31 44.65 -55.16 -47.00
N TRP A 32 45.84 -54.95 -47.58
CA TRP A 32 46.58 -53.70 -47.49
C TRP A 32 45.82 -52.53 -48.14
N ARG A 33 45.27 -52.73 -49.35
CA ARG A 33 44.45 -51.72 -50.04
C ARG A 33 43.16 -51.42 -49.29
N ALA A 34 42.50 -52.43 -48.73
CA ALA A 34 41.31 -52.26 -47.89
C ALA A 34 41.63 -51.48 -46.61
N GLN A 35 42.70 -51.84 -45.89
CA GLN A 35 43.17 -51.12 -44.69
C GLN A 35 43.53 -49.66 -45.00
N THR A 36 44.26 -49.41 -46.10
CA THR A 36 44.65 -48.05 -46.51
C THR A 36 43.44 -47.21 -46.96
N ALA A 37 42.44 -47.84 -47.61
CA ALA A 37 41.20 -47.17 -47.99
C ALA A 37 40.33 -46.85 -46.76
N GLU A 38 40.28 -47.76 -45.79
CA GLU A 38 39.57 -47.56 -44.52
C GLU A 38 40.22 -46.45 -43.68
N GLN A 39 41.55 -46.41 -43.60
CA GLN A 39 42.28 -45.34 -42.92
C GLN A 39 42.01 -43.96 -43.56
N ARG A 40 42.07 -43.86 -44.90
CA ARG A 40 41.73 -42.62 -45.61
C ARG A 40 40.26 -42.21 -45.46
N ARG A 41 39.36 -43.19 -45.30
CA ARG A 41 37.94 -42.94 -45.04
C ARG A 41 37.75 -42.37 -43.64
N ARG A 42 38.36 -42.97 -42.61
CA ARG A 42 38.34 -42.48 -41.23
C ARG A 42 38.92 -41.06 -41.13
N GLU A 43 40.05 -40.79 -41.79
CA GLU A 43 40.63 -39.44 -41.83
C GLU A 43 39.71 -38.38 -42.49
N ARG A 44 38.93 -38.78 -43.50
CA ARG A 44 37.94 -37.88 -44.13
C ARG A 44 36.76 -37.62 -43.21
N GLU A 45 36.23 -38.68 -42.59
CA GLU A 45 35.13 -38.60 -41.62
C GLU A 45 35.53 -37.72 -40.42
N GLU A 46 36.73 -37.91 -39.86
CA GLU A 46 37.29 -37.06 -38.80
C GLU A 46 37.42 -35.58 -39.21
N ARG A 47 37.94 -35.31 -40.42
CA ARG A 47 38.03 -33.93 -40.94
C ARG A 47 36.67 -33.31 -41.19
N GLU A 48 35.68 -34.08 -41.61
CA GLU A 48 34.31 -33.62 -41.78
C GLU A 48 33.65 -33.29 -40.44
N ILE A 49 33.85 -34.14 -39.42
CA ILE A 49 33.40 -33.89 -38.05
C ILE A 49 34.05 -32.63 -37.49
N GLN A 50 35.38 -32.46 -37.63
CA GLN A 50 36.09 -31.25 -37.19
C GLN A 50 35.59 -29.99 -37.91
N ARG A 51 35.36 -30.06 -39.23
CA ARG A 51 34.82 -28.92 -39.99
C ARG A 51 33.38 -28.62 -39.59
N ALA A 52 32.56 -29.63 -39.31
CA ALA A 52 31.20 -29.46 -38.83
C ALA A 52 31.17 -28.83 -37.44
N ALA A 53 32.01 -29.30 -36.51
CA ALA A 53 32.18 -28.72 -35.18
C ALA A 53 32.63 -27.26 -35.26
N ALA A 54 33.68 -26.95 -36.04
CA ALA A 54 34.14 -25.57 -36.22
C ALA A 54 33.12 -24.64 -36.89
N ARG A 55 32.23 -25.16 -37.75
CA ARG A 55 31.10 -24.40 -38.28
C ARG A 55 30.06 -24.14 -37.20
N GLY A 56 29.69 -25.17 -36.44
CA GLY A 56 28.75 -25.06 -35.32
C GLY A 56 29.21 -24.05 -34.26
N GLU A 57 30.49 -24.06 -33.88
CA GLU A 57 31.06 -23.07 -32.95
C GLU A 57 30.97 -21.64 -33.50
N ARG A 58 31.29 -21.43 -34.79
CA ARG A 58 31.19 -20.10 -35.42
C ARG A 58 29.74 -19.62 -35.53
N GLU A 59 28.81 -20.52 -35.81
CA GLU A 59 27.37 -20.24 -35.84
C GLU A 59 26.86 -19.89 -34.44
N ALA A 60 27.27 -20.63 -33.40
CA ALA A 60 26.94 -20.35 -32.01
C ALA A 60 27.45 -18.98 -31.55
N VAL A 61 28.72 -18.64 -31.84
CA VAL A 61 29.30 -17.33 -31.51
C VAL A 61 28.58 -16.19 -32.23
N ARG A 62 28.20 -16.38 -33.50
CA ARG A 62 27.42 -15.39 -34.26
C ARG A 62 26.01 -15.22 -33.71
N ALA A 63 25.32 -16.31 -33.37
CA ALA A 63 23.99 -16.27 -32.78
C ALA A 63 24.02 -15.56 -31.42
N TYR A 64 25.02 -15.84 -30.59
CA TYR A 64 25.24 -15.13 -29.34
C TYR A 64 25.44 -13.62 -29.55
N GLN A 65 26.35 -13.23 -30.44
CA GLN A 65 26.58 -11.81 -30.75
C GLN A 65 25.33 -11.10 -31.29
N GLN A 66 24.56 -11.76 -32.17
CA GLN A 66 23.29 -11.22 -32.68
C GLN A 66 22.26 -11.05 -31.57
N SER A 67 22.19 -11.99 -30.62
CA SER A 67 21.30 -11.87 -29.46
C SER A 67 21.67 -10.67 -28.59
N ARG A 68 22.96 -10.45 -28.31
CA ARG A 68 23.43 -9.30 -27.51
C ARG A 68 23.25 -7.96 -28.24
N GLU A 69 23.42 -7.93 -29.56
CA GLU A 69 23.11 -6.75 -30.38
C GLU A 69 21.60 -6.45 -30.39
N ALA A 70 20.75 -7.49 -30.49
CA ALA A 70 19.29 -7.33 -30.46
C ALA A 70 18.79 -6.84 -29.09
N GLU A 71 19.38 -7.31 -27.99
CA GLU A 71 19.06 -6.83 -26.64
C GLU A 71 19.45 -5.37 -26.44
N ALA A 72 20.64 -4.96 -26.88
CA ALA A 72 21.06 -3.55 -26.84
C ALA A 72 20.15 -2.65 -27.71
N ALA A 73 19.70 -3.16 -28.86
CA ALA A 73 18.74 -2.46 -29.70
C ALA A 73 17.36 -2.33 -29.02
N ARG A 74 16.89 -3.38 -28.33
CA ARG A 74 15.64 -3.34 -27.56
C ARG A 74 15.69 -2.29 -26.45
N ARG A 75 16.76 -2.28 -25.65
CA ARG A 75 16.95 -1.25 -24.59
C ARG A 75 17.03 0.17 -25.15
N THR A 76 17.61 0.33 -26.35
CA THR A 76 17.61 1.64 -27.02
C THR A 76 16.20 2.05 -27.44
N ALA A 77 15.40 1.13 -27.95
CA ALA A 77 13.99 1.40 -28.28
C ALA A 77 13.18 1.75 -27.02
N GLU A 78 13.39 1.06 -25.89
CA GLU A 78 12.77 1.39 -24.60
C GLU A 78 13.09 2.83 -24.15
N LEU A 79 14.35 3.28 -24.31
CA LEU A 79 14.76 4.67 -24.04
C LEU A 79 14.08 5.68 -24.98
N ASP A 80 13.95 5.34 -26.26
CA ASP A 80 13.31 6.20 -27.26
C ASP A 80 11.80 6.30 -27.01
N ASP A 81 11.13 5.19 -26.67
CA ASP A 81 9.72 5.15 -26.32
C ASP A 81 9.43 5.98 -25.07
N ARG A 82 10.29 5.90 -24.05
CA ARG A 82 10.18 6.74 -22.86
C ARG A 82 10.29 8.23 -23.19
N VAL A 83 11.19 8.62 -24.10
CA VAL A 83 11.30 10.02 -24.53
C VAL A 83 10.10 10.45 -25.36
N ALA A 84 9.57 9.56 -26.20
CA ALA A 84 8.37 9.83 -26.99
C ALA A 84 7.15 10.07 -26.08
N GLU A 85 6.99 9.27 -25.02
CA GLU A 85 5.98 9.47 -23.97
C GLU A 85 6.12 10.85 -23.31
N LEU A 86 7.34 11.23 -22.91
CA LEU A 86 7.62 12.54 -22.31
C LEU A 86 7.39 13.72 -23.26
N LYS A 87 7.57 13.54 -24.58
CA LYS A 87 7.24 14.56 -25.60
C LYS A 87 5.75 14.64 -25.91
N GLY A 88 4.99 13.62 -25.53
CA GLY A 88 3.56 13.49 -25.82
C GLY A 88 2.65 13.81 -24.63
N LEU A 89 3.17 14.31 -23.51
CA LEU A 89 2.42 14.49 -22.26
C LEU A 89 1.16 15.33 -22.41
N LEU A 90 1.29 16.49 -23.07
CA LEU A 90 0.16 17.40 -23.26
C LEU A 90 -0.87 16.77 -24.18
N ALA A 91 -0.44 16.22 -25.32
CA ALA A 91 -1.33 15.58 -26.29
C ALA A 91 -2.05 14.34 -25.69
N ALA A 92 -1.33 13.53 -24.93
CA ALA A 92 -1.87 12.35 -24.24
C ALA A 92 -2.92 12.76 -23.19
N GLY A 93 -2.65 13.79 -22.39
CA GLY A 93 -3.62 14.35 -21.45
C GLY A 93 -4.86 14.90 -22.16
N LEU A 94 -4.66 15.64 -23.25
CA LEU A 94 -5.75 16.23 -24.01
C LEU A 94 -6.66 15.19 -24.70
N GLY A 95 -6.09 14.07 -25.13
CA GLY A 95 -6.85 12.96 -25.75
C GLY A 95 -7.79 12.22 -24.80
N ARG A 96 -7.66 12.42 -23.49
CA ARG A 96 -8.53 11.79 -22.48
C ARG A 96 -9.83 12.59 -22.31
N PRO A 97 -10.94 11.94 -21.92
CA PRO A 97 -12.15 12.65 -21.56
C PRO A 97 -11.86 13.60 -20.39
N ALA A 98 -12.45 14.80 -20.44
CA ALA A 98 -12.33 15.73 -19.33
C ALA A 98 -13.00 15.13 -18.09
N PHE A 99 -12.50 15.49 -16.91
CA PHE A 99 -13.18 15.18 -15.66
C PHE A 99 -14.63 15.72 -15.72
N SER A 100 -15.59 14.86 -15.40
CA SER A 100 -17.01 15.21 -15.40
C SER A 100 -17.56 15.00 -13.99
N PRO A 101 -18.16 16.03 -13.38
CA PRO A 101 -18.88 15.88 -12.12
C PRO A 101 -19.94 14.78 -12.15
N GLN A 102 -20.58 14.58 -13.31
CA GLN A 102 -21.63 13.59 -13.49
C GLN A 102 -21.09 12.15 -13.41
N ALA A 103 -19.82 11.94 -13.75
CA ALA A 103 -19.19 10.62 -13.60
C ALA A 103 -19.11 10.20 -12.12
N LEU A 104 -18.95 11.15 -11.20
CA LEU A 104 -18.98 10.89 -9.76
C LEU A 104 -20.36 10.45 -9.27
N LEU A 105 -21.44 10.76 -9.99
CA LEU A 105 -22.81 10.39 -9.63
C LEU A 105 -23.23 9.00 -10.15
N ALA A 106 -22.39 8.35 -10.95
CA ALA A 106 -22.69 7.01 -11.45
C ALA A 106 -22.68 5.98 -10.30
N PRO A 107 -23.70 5.11 -10.20
CA PRO A 107 -23.71 4.02 -9.22
C PRO A 107 -22.64 2.98 -9.57
N ALA A 108 -22.01 2.39 -8.56
CA ALA A 108 -21.08 1.30 -8.78
C ALA A 108 -21.84 0.04 -9.22
N ALA A 109 -21.30 -0.68 -10.19
CA ALA A 109 -21.88 -1.94 -10.63
C ALA A 109 -21.63 -3.03 -9.57
N LEU A 110 -22.70 -3.62 -9.06
CA LEU A 110 -22.58 -4.79 -8.19
C LEU A 110 -22.35 -6.05 -9.04
N PRO A 111 -21.37 -6.89 -8.69
CA PRO A 111 -21.20 -8.20 -9.31
C PRO A 111 -22.44 -9.06 -9.03
N PRO A 112 -22.84 -9.94 -9.96
CA PRO A 112 -23.96 -10.84 -9.76
C PRO A 112 -23.67 -11.89 -8.67
N PHE A 113 -24.72 -12.48 -8.09
CA PHE A 113 -24.58 -13.57 -7.14
C PHE A 113 -24.11 -14.86 -7.83
N GLU A 114 -22.92 -15.34 -7.47
CA GLU A 114 -22.32 -16.55 -8.03
C GLU A 114 -22.13 -17.63 -6.95
N PRO A 115 -23.06 -18.61 -6.82
CA PRO A 115 -22.99 -19.61 -5.76
C PRO A 115 -21.95 -20.72 -5.97
N GLY A 116 -21.31 -20.78 -7.15
CA GLY A 116 -20.34 -21.83 -7.50
C GLY A 116 -20.89 -23.24 -7.25
N ARG A 117 -20.10 -24.09 -6.59
CA ARG A 117 -20.49 -25.48 -6.22
C ARG A 117 -21.69 -25.56 -5.28
N LEU A 118 -21.98 -24.51 -4.51
CA LEU A 118 -23.21 -24.48 -3.69
C LEU A 118 -24.45 -24.37 -4.57
N GLY A 119 -24.34 -23.99 -5.85
CA GLY A 119 -25.45 -24.00 -6.80
C GLY A 119 -25.79 -25.39 -7.35
N GLU A 120 -24.88 -26.36 -7.22
CA GLU A 120 -25.04 -27.71 -7.78
C GLU A 120 -25.70 -28.67 -6.78
N PRO A 121 -26.85 -29.29 -7.09
CA PRO A 121 -27.49 -30.26 -6.19
C PRO A 121 -26.63 -31.49 -5.94
N VAL A 122 -26.66 -32.03 -4.70
CA VAL A 122 -26.00 -33.29 -4.38
C VAL A 122 -26.72 -34.44 -5.11
N PRO A 123 -26.00 -35.28 -5.90
CA PRO A 123 -26.61 -36.40 -6.58
C PRO A 123 -27.06 -37.46 -5.56
N MET A 124 -28.29 -37.97 -5.72
CA MET A 124 -28.80 -39.07 -4.88
C MET A 124 -28.31 -40.43 -5.40
N PRO A 125 -27.95 -41.38 -4.52
CA PRO A 125 -27.59 -42.73 -4.93
C PRO A 125 -28.72 -43.41 -5.70
N ASP A 126 -28.40 -44.06 -6.83
CA ASP A 126 -29.35 -44.89 -7.57
C ASP A 126 -29.36 -46.31 -6.97
N GLN A 127 -30.55 -46.82 -6.67
CA GLN A 127 -30.73 -48.18 -6.15
C GLN A 127 -30.20 -49.25 -7.12
N ALA A 128 -30.15 -48.96 -8.43
CA ALA A 128 -29.62 -49.88 -9.44
C ALA A 128 -28.13 -50.24 -9.21
N ASP A 129 -27.33 -49.31 -8.69
CA ASP A 129 -25.89 -49.49 -8.47
C ASP A 129 -25.57 -50.44 -7.30
N TYR A 130 -26.58 -50.77 -6.49
CA TYR A 130 -26.44 -51.61 -5.29
C TYR A 130 -27.09 -52.99 -5.48
N GLN A 131 -27.48 -53.36 -6.71
CA GLN A 131 -28.07 -54.66 -6.99
C GLN A 131 -27.02 -55.78 -6.96
N VAL A 132 -27.27 -56.81 -6.15
CA VAL A 132 -26.45 -58.02 -6.11
C VAL A 132 -27.02 -59.04 -7.11
N PRO A 133 -26.24 -59.54 -8.08
CA PRO A 133 -26.72 -60.49 -9.06
C PRO A 133 -27.10 -61.84 -8.39
N PRO A 134 -28.24 -62.44 -8.74
CA PRO A 134 -28.68 -63.68 -8.12
C PRO A 134 -27.78 -64.87 -8.52
N PRO A 135 -27.56 -65.85 -7.62
CA PRO A 135 -26.81 -67.05 -7.94
C PRO A 135 -27.53 -67.87 -9.01
N THR A 136 -26.77 -68.54 -9.87
CA THR A 136 -27.37 -69.41 -10.91
C THR A 136 -28.16 -70.57 -10.28
N PRO A 137 -29.14 -71.15 -11.00
CA PRO A 137 -29.97 -72.24 -10.45
C PRO A 137 -29.19 -73.47 -9.93
N ALA A 138 -27.99 -73.72 -10.47
CA ALA A 138 -27.09 -74.78 -10.00
C ALA A 138 -26.39 -74.40 -8.67
N GLN A 139 -25.89 -73.18 -8.57
CA GLN A 139 -25.23 -72.64 -7.36
C GLN A 139 -26.23 -72.47 -6.20
N ALA A 140 -27.45 -72.05 -6.52
CA ALA A 140 -28.54 -71.91 -5.56
C ALA A 140 -29.00 -73.25 -4.96
N ARG A 141 -28.47 -74.41 -5.33
CA ARG A 141 -28.75 -75.69 -4.63
C ARG A 141 -27.93 -75.85 -3.35
N ASN A 142 -26.83 -75.11 -3.20
CA ASN A 142 -26.01 -75.13 -2.00
C ASN A 142 -26.57 -74.15 -0.95
N PRO A 143 -26.97 -74.63 0.25
CA PRO A 143 -27.51 -73.77 1.30
C PRO A 143 -26.51 -72.69 1.78
N GLY A 144 -25.20 -72.96 1.79
CA GLY A 144 -24.19 -71.96 2.16
C GLY A 144 -24.09 -70.80 1.16
N VAL A 145 -24.33 -71.07 -0.13
CA VAL A 145 -24.33 -70.04 -1.20
C VAL A 145 -25.59 -69.18 -1.12
N ARG A 146 -26.75 -69.73 -0.77
CA ARG A 146 -27.97 -68.95 -0.51
C ARG A 146 -27.77 -68.00 0.68
N GLN A 147 -27.22 -68.51 1.77
CA GLN A 147 -26.98 -67.72 2.98
C GLN A 147 -25.98 -66.58 2.72
N GLN A 148 -24.90 -66.83 1.96
CA GLN A 148 -23.98 -65.78 1.51
C GLN A 148 -24.65 -64.75 0.60
N TYR A 149 -25.46 -65.17 -0.37
CA TYR A 149 -26.19 -64.25 -1.23
C TYR A 149 -27.16 -63.36 -0.44
N GLU A 150 -27.92 -63.93 0.50
CA GLU A 150 -28.79 -63.18 1.41
C GLU A 150 -28.00 -62.17 2.25
N GLN A 151 -26.82 -62.55 2.74
CA GLN A 151 -25.90 -61.65 3.44
C GLN A 151 -25.41 -60.50 2.55
N TYR A 152 -25.00 -60.77 1.31
CA TYR A 152 -24.59 -59.74 0.36
C TYR A 152 -25.72 -58.78 -0.01
N VAL A 153 -26.94 -59.30 -0.24
CA VAL A 153 -28.13 -58.47 -0.49
C VAL A 153 -28.45 -57.60 0.71
N ALA A 154 -28.38 -58.14 1.94
CA ALA A 154 -28.60 -57.38 3.16
C ALA A 154 -27.54 -56.26 3.33
N GLN A 155 -26.27 -56.57 3.11
CA GLN A 155 -25.18 -55.58 3.17
C GLN A 155 -25.34 -54.48 2.11
N ALA A 156 -25.71 -54.83 0.88
CA ALA A 156 -25.93 -53.88 -0.19
C ALA A 156 -27.11 -52.93 0.09
N ARG A 157 -28.20 -53.45 0.70
CA ARG A 157 -29.32 -52.62 1.17
C ARG A 157 -28.90 -51.65 2.28
N THR A 158 -28.17 -52.14 3.28
CA THR A 158 -27.67 -51.28 4.37
C THR A 158 -26.74 -50.19 3.84
N ARG A 159 -25.87 -50.52 2.88
CA ARG A 159 -24.98 -49.54 2.23
C ARG A 159 -25.77 -48.50 1.45
N PHE A 160 -26.78 -48.91 0.67
CA PHE A 160 -27.66 -47.98 -0.03
C PHE A 160 -28.40 -47.04 0.94
N GLU A 161 -28.97 -47.57 2.02
CA GLU A 161 -29.65 -46.78 3.05
C GLU A 161 -28.69 -45.75 3.68
N GLN A 162 -27.47 -46.18 4.03
CA GLN A 162 -26.43 -45.30 4.58
C GLN A 162 -26.04 -44.18 3.60
N ASP A 163 -25.73 -44.54 2.35
CA ASP A 163 -25.32 -43.59 1.31
C ASP A 163 -26.48 -42.62 0.99
N TRP A 164 -27.73 -43.10 0.99
CA TRP A 164 -28.92 -42.28 0.76
C TRP A 164 -29.15 -41.26 1.88
N TYR A 165 -29.09 -41.67 3.15
CA TYR A 165 -29.18 -40.75 4.29
C TYR A 165 -28.02 -39.75 4.32
N ALA A 166 -26.81 -40.19 3.97
CA ALA A 166 -25.64 -39.31 3.89
C ALA A 166 -25.81 -38.26 2.78
N ALA A 167 -26.27 -38.65 1.59
CA ALA A 167 -26.55 -37.73 0.49
C ALA A 167 -27.67 -36.74 0.85
N GLN A 168 -28.75 -37.20 1.50
CA GLN A 168 -29.84 -36.34 1.95
C GLN A 168 -29.37 -35.31 3.00
N ALA A 169 -28.54 -35.72 3.95
CA ALA A 169 -27.96 -34.83 4.94
C ALA A 169 -27.02 -33.80 4.29
N ALA A 170 -26.19 -34.22 3.33
CA ALA A 170 -25.32 -33.34 2.56
C ALA A 170 -26.10 -32.32 1.71
N GLU A 171 -27.21 -32.74 1.08
CA GLU A 171 -28.08 -31.83 0.33
C GLU A 171 -28.77 -30.80 1.24
N ALA A 172 -29.26 -31.23 2.41
CA ALA A 172 -29.83 -30.32 3.40
C ALA A 172 -28.79 -29.31 3.91
N ASP A 173 -27.55 -29.74 4.12
CA ASP A 173 -26.46 -28.85 4.52
C ASP A 173 -26.08 -27.86 3.41
N ARG A 174 -25.97 -28.33 2.16
CA ARG A 174 -25.74 -27.48 0.99
C ARG A 174 -26.82 -26.40 0.87
N GLN A 175 -28.10 -26.77 0.99
CA GLN A 175 -29.21 -25.82 0.92
C GLN A 175 -29.15 -24.75 2.03
N ARG A 176 -28.80 -25.13 3.26
CA ARG A 176 -28.59 -24.18 4.36
C ARG A 176 -27.45 -23.21 4.06
N ARG A 177 -26.29 -23.72 3.63
CA ARG A 177 -25.12 -22.90 3.26
C ARG A 177 -25.41 -21.97 2.09
N LEU A 178 -26.13 -22.46 1.07
CA LEU A 178 -26.54 -21.64 -0.08
C LEU A 178 -27.47 -20.50 0.36
N ALA A 179 -28.45 -20.79 1.21
CA ALA A 179 -29.37 -19.77 1.73
C ALA A 179 -28.65 -18.72 2.59
N GLU A 180 -27.72 -19.16 3.43
CA GLU A 180 -26.89 -18.27 4.23
C GLU A 180 -26.00 -17.38 3.35
N TYR A 181 -25.33 -17.96 2.34
CA TYR A 181 -24.49 -17.21 1.42
C TYR A 181 -25.30 -16.20 0.60
N HIS A 182 -26.49 -16.60 0.14
CA HIS A 182 -27.39 -15.70 -0.58
C HIS A 182 -27.84 -14.52 0.31
N ARG A 183 -28.15 -14.78 1.58
CA ARG A 183 -28.49 -13.72 2.56
C ARG A 183 -27.31 -12.77 2.77
N GLN A 184 -26.09 -13.29 2.98
CA GLN A 184 -24.89 -12.48 3.12
C GLN A 184 -24.66 -11.58 1.89
N TYR A 185 -24.85 -12.12 0.68
CA TYR A 185 -24.77 -11.35 -0.55
C TYR A 185 -25.83 -10.24 -0.62
N LEU A 186 -27.08 -10.53 -0.24
CA LEU A 186 -28.15 -9.52 -0.24
C LEU A 186 -27.87 -8.38 0.76
N ASP A 187 -27.37 -8.72 1.96
CA ASP A 187 -27.02 -7.74 2.99
C ASP A 187 -25.84 -6.87 2.52
N TRP A 188 -24.79 -7.49 1.97
CA TRP A 188 -23.65 -6.81 1.36
C TRP A 188 -24.08 -5.87 0.22
N ALA A 189 -24.94 -6.35 -0.69
CA ALA A 189 -25.45 -5.58 -1.82
C ALA A 189 -26.38 -4.43 -1.38
N ALA A 190 -27.12 -4.59 -0.28
CA ALA A 190 -27.92 -3.51 0.31
C ALA A 190 -27.03 -2.45 0.97
N GLN A 191 -25.98 -2.87 1.68
CA GLN A 191 -25.00 -1.95 2.26
C GLN A 191 -24.28 -1.12 1.19
N HIS A 192 -23.82 -1.75 0.11
CA HIS A 192 -23.15 -1.05 -0.99
C HIS A 192 -24.08 -0.04 -1.66
N ARG A 193 -25.35 -0.38 -1.89
CA ARG A 193 -26.33 0.56 -2.44
C ARG A 193 -26.56 1.78 -1.54
N ARG A 194 -26.64 1.60 -0.21
CA ARG A 194 -26.76 2.72 0.73
C ARG A 194 -25.53 3.61 0.71
N GLN A 195 -24.33 3.03 0.67
CA GLN A 195 -23.09 3.79 0.55
C GLN A 195 -23.04 4.60 -0.75
N ASP A 196 -23.50 4.03 -1.87
CA ASP A 196 -23.61 4.74 -3.14
C ASP A 196 -24.62 5.89 -3.10
N GLU A 197 -25.78 5.70 -2.46
CA GLU A 197 -26.79 6.76 -2.26
C GLU A 197 -26.24 7.90 -1.40
N ASP A 198 -25.55 7.59 -0.30
CA ASP A 198 -24.91 8.58 0.58
C ASP A 198 -23.81 9.35 -0.17
N ARG A 199 -22.97 8.64 -0.92
CA ARG A 199 -21.90 9.22 -1.75
C ARG A 199 -22.48 10.13 -2.84
N ALA A 200 -23.54 9.70 -3.53
CA ALA A 200 -24.22 10.49 -4.53
C ALA A 200 -24.84 11.77 -3.92
N SER A 201 -25.46 11.66 -2.75
CA SER A 201 -26.04 12.81 -2.04
C SER A 201 -24.98 13.84 -1.62
N ARG A 202 -23.85 13.39 -1.06
CA ARG A 202 -22.70 14.26 -0.73
C ARG A 202 -22.13 14.95 -1.97
N THR A 203 -21.99 14.20 -3.07
CA THR A 203 -21.51 14.74 -4.35
C THR A 203 -22.47 15.80 -4.88
N GLN A 204 -23.79 15.56 -4.84
CA GLN A 204 -24.79 16.55 -5.27
C GLN A 204 -24.72 17.84 -4.44
N GLU A 205 -24.51 17.72 -3.13
CA GLU A 205 -24.36 18.89 -2.26
C GLU A 205 -23.08 19.67 -2.56
N LEU A 206 -21.94 18.99 -2.79
CA LEU A 206 -20.70 19.64 -3.25
C LEU A 206 -20.92 20.41 -4.55
N LEU A 207 -21.63 19.82 -5.52
CA LEU A 207 -21.93 20.48 -6.81
C LEU A 207 -22.92 21.64 -6.69
N ARG A 208 -23.79 21.64 -5.68
CA ARG A 208 -24.62 22.81 -5.36
C ARG A 208 -23.75 23.95 -4.83
N ARG A 209 -22.94 23.68 -3.81
CA ARG A 209 -22.02 24.66 -3.19
C ARG A 209 -21.01 25.23 -4.19
N LEU A 210 -20.51 24.38 -5.10
CA LEU A 210 -19.65 24.78 -6.22
C LEU A 210 -20.33 25.83 -7.12
N ARG A 211 -21.59 25.59 -7.51
CA ARG A 211 -22.37 26.52 -8.34
C ARG A 211 -22.68 27.83 -7.63
N ASP A 212 -22.83 27.79 -6.31
CA ASP A 212 -23.01 28.97 -5.46
C ASP A 212 -21.68 29.74 -5.26
N GLY A 213 -20.55 29.19 -5.71
CA GLY A 213 -19.23 29.83 -5.63
C GLY A 213 -18.62 29.81 -4.23
N GLU A 214 -19.05 28.90 -3.36
CA GLU A 214 -18.51 28.77 -2.01
C GLU A 214 -17.01 28.40 -2.03
N PRO A 215 -16.13 29.15 -1.34
CA PRO A 215 -14.69 28.97 -1.48
C PRO A 215 -14.17 27.55 -1.26
N ASP A 216 -14.61 26.91 -0.17
CA ASP A 216 -14.17 25.56 0.17
C ASP A 216 -14.62 24.53 -0.86
N ALA A 217 -15.82 24.68 -1.42
CA ALA A 217 -16.36 23.77 -2.43
C ALA A 217 -15.66 23.92 -3.78
N VAL A 218 -15.31 25.15 -4.16
CA VAL A 218 -14.52 25.43 -5.37
C VAL A 218 -13.13 24.81 -5.25
N GLN A 219 -12.46 25.05 -4.13
CA GLN A 219 -11.13 24.48 -3.86
C GLN A 219 -11.18 22.94 -3.82
N GLU A 220 -12.15 22.36 -3.11
CA GLU A 220 -12.33 20.90 -3.01
C GLU A 220 -12.57 20.27 -4.39
N TYR A 221 -13.44 20.86 -5.21
CA TYR A 221 -13.74 20.37 -6.55
C TYR A 221 -12.50 20.37 -7.46
N PHE A 222 -11.81 21.51 -7.58
CA PHE A 222 -10.65 21.60 -8.47
C PHE A 222 -9.44 20.80 -7.98
N THR A 223 -9.31 20.63 -6.66
CA THR A 223 -8.35 19.67 -6.09
C THR A 223 -8.68 18.24 -6.51
N ALA A 224 -9.95 17.84 -6.41
CA ALA A 224 -10.39 16.51 -6.84
C ALA A 224 -10.21 16.28 -8.35
N VAL A 225 -10.42 17.31 -9.19
CA VAL A 225 -10.14 17.26 -10.64
C VAL A 225 -8.69 16.88 -10.90
N LEU A 226 -7.75 17.54 -10.21
CA LEU A 226 -6.33 17.29 -10.38
C LEU A 226 -5.89 15.94 -9.83
N TYR A 227 -6.46 15.49 -8.71
CA TYR A 227 -6.19 14.13 -8.20
C TYR A 227 -6.76 13.03 -9.09
N ALA A 228 -7.92 13.26 -9.71
CA ALA A 228 -8.51 12.34 -10.67
C ALA A 228 -7.82 12.37 -12.05
N SER A 229 -6.85 13.27 -12.25
CA SER A 229 -6.07 13.36 -13.48
C SER A 229 -5.27 12.07 -13.70
N ALA A 230 -5.71 11.29 -14.68
CA ALA A 230 -5.10 10.00 -15.02
C ALA A 230 -4.18 10.10 -16.24
N GLY A 231 -3.24 9.15 -16.37
CA GLY A 231 -2.35 9.07 -17.54
C GLY A 231 -1.15 10.01 -17.48
N TRP A 232 -0.66 10.28 -16.27
CA TRP A 232 0.72 10.75 -16.09
C TRP A 232 1.68 9.57 -16.24
N PRO A 233 2.88 9.76 -16.82
CA PRO A 233 3.87 8.70 -16.92
C PRO A 233 4.31 8.22 -15.54
N GLU A 234 4.85 7.00 -15.50
CA GLU A 234 5.45 6.45 -14.30
C GLU A 234 6.54 7.38 -13.72
N GLY A 235 6.59 7.53 -12.39
CA GLY A 235 7.54 8.40 -11.70
C GLY A 235 7.19 9.89 -11.67
N PHE A 236 6.01 10.30 -12.15
CA PHE A 236 5.50 11.65 -11.93
C PHE A 236 4.90 11.78 -10.53
N PRO A 237 5.19 12.88 -9.82
CA PRO A 237 4.59 13.13 -8.51
C PRO A 237 3.13 13.59 -8.65
N HIS A 238 2.39 13.54 -7.52
CA HIS A 238 0.96 13.84 -7.45
C HIS A 238 0.59 14.84 -6.35
N ARG A 239 1.57 15.47 -5.70
CA ARG A 239 1.31 16.43 -4.63
C ARG A 239 0.87 17.77 -5.21
N LEU A 240 -0.13 18.37 -4.56
CA LEU A 240 -0.58 19.71 -4.89
C LEU A 240 -1.09 20.44 -3.65
N VAL A 241 -1.05 21.77 -3.71
CA VAL A 241 -1.73 22.66 -2.77
C VAL A 241 -2.49 23.68 -3.60
N ALA A 242 -3.78 23.88 -3.31
CA ALA A 242 -4.61 24.82 -4.05
C ALA A 242 -5.38 25.74 -3.09
N ALA A 243 -5.56 26.99 -3.47
CA ALA A 243 -6.38 27.98 -2.77
C ALA A 243 -7.22 28.79 -3.76
N TRP A 244 -8.42 29.20 -3.32
CA TRP A 244 -9.39 29.90 -4.15
C TRP A 244 -9.65 31.34 -3.68
N GLU A 245 -9.51 32.30 -4.59
CA GLU A 245 -9.83 33.71 -4.38
C GLU A 245 -11.19 34.03 -5.03
N ALA A 246 -12.22 34.18 -4.20
CA ALA A 246 -13.58 34.45 -4.68
C ALA A 246 -13.72 35.83 -5.34
N SER A 247 -12.97 36.84 -4.88
CA SER A 247 -13.08 38.23 -5.36
C SER A 247 -12.64 38.38 -6.82
N THR A 248 -11.60 37.66 -7.24
CA THR A 248 -11.07 37.67 -8.60
C THR A 248 -11.41 36.42 -9.41
N ARG A 249 -12.10 35.46 -8.79
CA ARG A 249 -12.42 34.13 -9.36
C ARG A 249 -11.16 33.42 -9.87
N GLN A 250 -10.10 33.47 -9.05
CA GLN A 250 -8.77 32.98 -9.37
C GLN A 250 -8.43 31.77 -8.49
N LEU A 251 -7.96 30.69 -9.13
CA LEU A 251 -7.43 29.53 -8.42
C LEU A 251 -5.89 29.60 -8.44
N VAL A 252 -5.26 29.51 -7.27
CA VAL A 252 -3.80 29.46 -7.12
C VAL A 252 -3.40 28.03 -6.77
N VAL A 253 -2.55 27.41 -7.56
CA VAL A 253 -2.17 26.01 -7.45
C VAL A 253 -0.65 25.86 -7.42
N ASN A 254 -0.13 25.23 -6.39
CA ASN A 254 1.22 24.67 -6.38
C ASN A 254 1.11 23.20 -6.80
N TRP A 255 1.83 22.81 -7.85
CA TRP A 255 1.81 21.47 -8.43
C TRP A 255 3.23 20.90 -8.44
N GLU A 256 3.39 19.69 -7.91
CA GLU A 256 4.68 19.01 -7.92
C GLU A 256 5.01 18.52 -9.34
N LEU A 257 6.18 18.89 -9.84
CA LEU A 257 6.72 18.49 -11.13
C LEU A 257 7.78 17.40 -10.94
N PRO A 258 8.00 16.54 -11.94
CA PRO A 258 9.05 15.54 -11.86
C PRO A 258 10.43 16.21 -11.79
N GLY A 259 11.36 15.59 -11.07
CA GLY A 259 12.78 15.98 -11.07
C GLY A 259 13.46 15.74 -12.42
N PRO A 260 14.69 16.24 -12.61
CA PRO A 260 15.43 16.12 -13.88
C PRO A 260 15.75 14.68 -14.27
N ASP A 261 15.75 13.74 -13.31
CA ASP A 261 16.04 12.32 -13.53
C ASP A 261 14.94 11.58 -14.32
N VAL A 262 13.76 12.20 -14.48
CA VAL A 262 12.70 11.67 -15.35
C VAL A 262 13.13 11.53 -16.80
N VAL A 263 14.10 12.35 -17.25
CA VAL A 263 14.68 12.26 -18.58
C VAL A 263 15.88 11.31 -18.54
N PRO A 264 15.84 10.16 -19.25
CA PRO A 264 16.93 9.19 -19.19
C PRO A 264 18.28 9.79 -19.55
N ALA A 265 19.26 9.58 -18.67
CA ALA A 265 20.63 10.04 -18.88
C ALA A 265 21.31 9.32 -20.06
N ALA A 266 20.92 8.07 -20.32
CA ALA A 266 21.32 7.32 -21.51
C ALA A 266 20.51 7.73 -22.74
N GLY A 267 21.18 7.89 -23.87
CA GLY A 267 20.55 8.12 -25.17
C GLY A 267 20.43 6.85 -26.01
N ARG A 268 21.34 5.89 -25.84
CA ARG A 268 21.30 4.58 -26.50
C ARG A 268 22.21 3.57 -25.81
N VAL A 269 21.95 2.29 -26.03
CA VAL A 269 22.79 1.18 -25.56
C VAL A 269 23.49 0.53 -26.75
N ARG A 270 24.80 0.27 -26.63
CA ARG A 270 25.57 -0.47 -27.64
C ARG A 270 26.24 -1.69 -27.04
N TYR A 271 26.25 -2.79 -27.79
CA TYR A 271 27.03 -3.97 -27.42
C TYR A 271 28.50 -3.80 -27.85
N VAL A 272 29.42 -3.94 -26.90
CA VAL A 272 30.87 -3.83 -27.11
C VAL A 272 31.46 -5.23 -27.20
N LYS A 273 31.73 -5.68 -28.43
CA LYS A 273 32.21 -7.05 -28.74
C LYS A 273 33.54 -7.42 -28.09
N SER A 274 34.43 -6.44 -27.86
CA SER A 274 35.75 -6.70 -27.28
C SER A 274 35.69 -7.11 -25.81
N ASP A 275 34.71 -6.56 -25.09
CA ASP A 275 34.59 -6.64 -23.63
C ASP A 275 33.37 -7.47 -23.20
N ASP A 276 32.64 -8.02 -24.17
CA ASP A 276 31.37 -8.74 -24.00
C ASP A 276 30.38 -8.06 -23.03
N ARG A 277 30.21 -6.73 -23.21
CA ARG A 277 29.36 -5.93 -22.33
C ARG A 277 28.52 -4.93 -23.11
N GLU A 278 27.43 -4.51 -22.48
CA GLU A 278 26.66 -3.37 -22.93
C GLU A 278 27.29 -2.08 -22.39
N ALA A 279 27.33 -1.06 -23.24
CA ALA A 279 27.79 0.27 -22.88
C ALA A 279 26.69 1.28 -23.23
N GLU A 280 26.27 2.04 -22.22
CA GLU A 280 25.36 3.16 -22.41
C GLU A 280 26.13 4.35 -22.99
N VAL A 281 25.56 4.98 -24.01
CA VAL A 281 26.04 6.25 -24.55
C VAL A 281 25.18 7.35 -23.94
N ALA A 282 25.82 8.21 -23.14
CA ALA A 282 25.16 9.33 -22.49
C ALA A 282 24.49 10.25 -23.51
N ARG A 283 23.27 10.69 -23.19
CA ARG A 283 22.54 11.71 -23.94
C ARG A 283 23.25 13.06 -23.80
N PRO A 284 23.37 13.85 -24.88
CA PRO A 284 23.93 15.20 -24.80
C PRO A 284 23.21 16.06 -23.74
N ALA A 285 23.98 16.78 -22.92
CA ALA A 285 23.41 17.60 -21.84
C ALA A 285 22.45 18.69 -22.37
N THR A 286 22.71 19.23 -23.57
CA THR A 286 21.84 20.21 -24.25
C THR A 286 20.49 19.61 -24.61
N GLU A 287 20.48 18.37 -25.12
CA GLU A 287 19.26 17.64 -25.46
C GLU A 287 18.48 17.29 -24.20
N ARG A 288 19.15 16.76 -23.16
CA ARG A 288 18.51 16.44 -21.88
C ARG A 288 17.86 17.67 -21.24
N LYS A 289 18.56 18.81 -21.27
CA LYS A 289 18.03 20.10 -20.81
C LYS A 289 16.78 20.53 -21.59
N ALA A 290 16.83 20.45 -22.92
CA ALA A 290 15.69 20.83 -23.76
C ALA A 290 14.48 19.92 -23.51
N LEU A 291 14.69 18.61 -23.41
CA LEU A 291 13.63 17.64 -23.07
C LEU A 291 13.03 17.92 -21.70
N TYR A 292 13.84 18.15 -20.68
CA TYR A 292 13.33 18.40 -19.35
C TYR A 292 12.51 19.69 -19.30
N ARG A 293 12.99 20.76 -19.95
CA ARG A 293 12.25 22.02 -20.05
C ARG A 293 10.92 21.87 -20.81
N GLU A 294 10.89 21.04 -21.85
CA GLU A 294 9.66 20.69 -22.57
C GLU A 294 8.68 19.92 -21.67
N VAL A 295 9.17 18.98 -20.85
CA VAL A 295 8.36 18.22 -19.88
C VAL A 295 7.71 19.15 -18.85
N LEU A 296 8.45 20.11 -18.28
CA LEU A 296 7.89 21.08 -17.33
C LEU A 296 6.79 21.92 -17.98
N ALA A 297 7.03 22.45 -19.18
CA ALA A 297 6.06 23.27 -19.91
C ALA A 297 4.79 22.48 -20.26
N GLN A 298 4.94 21.27 -20.81
CA GLN A 298 3.81 20.40 -21.13
C GLN A 298 3.00 20.02 -19.89
N SER A 299 3.67 19.72 -18.77
CA SER A 299 3.00 19.35 -17.52
C SER A 299 2.18 20.52 -17.00
N ALA A 300 2.75 21.73 -16.99
CA ALA A 300 2.05 22.92 -16.53
C ALA A 300 0.84 23.27 -17.42
N LEU A 301 1.02 23.26 -18.75
CA LEU A 301 -0.09 23.48 -19.70
C LEU A 301 -1.18 22.42 -19.57
N ARG A 302 -0.81 21.17 -19.33
CA ARG A 302 -1.75 20.06 -19.13
C ARG A 302 -2.61 20.28 -17.88
N VAL A 303 -2.01 20.64 -16.75
CA VAL A 303 -2.73 20.95 -15.50
C VAL A 303 -3.72 22.10 -15.71
N VAL A 304 -3.29 23.20 -16.33
CA VAL A 304 -4.18 24.34 -16.64
C VAL A 304 -5.32 23.92 -17.58
N ALA A 305 -5.02 23.10 -18.61
CA ALA A 305 -6.03 22.60 -19.52
C ALA A 305 -7.05 21.70 -18.84
N GLU A 306 -6.63 20.84 -17.91
CA GLU A 306 -7.53 19.97 -17.15
C GLU A 306 -8.48 20.77 -16.26
N LEU A 307 -7.97 21.80 -15.56
CA LEU A 307 -8.78 22.70 -14.74
C LEU A 307 -9.85 23.41 -15.56
N PHE A 308 -9.47 24.06 -16.66
CA PHE A 308 -10.43 24.79 -17.50
C PHE A 308 -11.42 23.86 -18.22
N ARG A 309 -11.01 22.64 -18.59
CA ARG A 309 -11.90 21.65 -19.22
C ARG A 309 -12.90 21.04 -18.23
N ALA A 310 -12.51 20.89 -16.96
CA ALA A 310 -13.39 20.40 -15.91
C ALA A 310 -14.40 21.46 -15.42
N ASP A 311 -14.13 22.74 -15.70
CA ASP A 311 -14.98 23.86 -15.31
C ASP A 311 -16.11 24.13 -16.31
N ALA A 312 -17.13 23.28 -16.29
CA ALA A 312 -18.29 23.39 -17.18
C ALA A 312 -19.12 24.68 -16.97
N ASP A 313 -19.22 25.14 -15.73
CA ASP A 313 -20.08 26.27 -15.33
C ASP A 313 -19.40 27.63 -15.46
N GLY A 314 -18.12 27.65 -15.80
CA GLY A 314 -17.41 28.89 -16.07
C GLY A 314 -16.81 29.53 -14.82
N THR A 315 -16.73 28.84 -13.69
CA THR A 315 -16.36 29.34 -12.35
C THR A 315 -15.00 30.04 -12.33
N LEU A 316 -13.97 29.45 -12.95
CA LEU A 316 -12.62 29.97 -13.05
C LEU A 316 -12.53 31.08 -14.10
N ALA A 317 -12.15 32.28 -13.66
CA ALA A 317 -11.75 33.37 -14.54
C ALA A 317 -10.26 33.28 -14.89
N SER A 318 -9.41 32.94 -13.92
CA SER A 318 -7.97 32.76 -14.10
C SER A 318 -7.39 31.66 -13.21
N VAL A 319 -6.22 31.14 -13.60
CA VAL A 319 -5.45 30.15 -12.83
C VAL A 319 -4.03 30.64 -12.70
N VAL A 320 -3.50 30.66 -11.46
CA VAL A 320 -2.06 30.78 -11.19
C VAL A 320 -1.54 29.38 -10.90
N LEU A 321 -0.60 28.92 -11.71
CA LEU A 321 0.03 27.60 -11.54
C LEU A 321 1.52 27.77 -11.27
N ASN A 322 1.96 27.29 -10.11
CA ASN A 322 3.36 27.21 -9.73
C ASN A 322 3.81 25.75 -9.73
N GLY A 323 4.80 25.44 -10.55
CA GLY A 323 5.40 24.12 -10.61
C GLY A 323 6.64 24.05 -9.74
N PHE A 324 6.63 23.18 -8.75
CA PHE A 324 7.77 22.99 -7.84
C PHE A 324 8.33 21.58 -7.94
N VAL A 325 9.59 21.42 -7.59
CA VAL A 325 10.21 20.10 -7.37
C VAL A 325 10.75 20.06 -5.95
N ARG A 326 10.77 18.86 -5.36
CA ARG A 326 11.46 18.64 -4.08
C ARG A 326 12.88 18.20 -4.36
N GLY A 327 13.83 18.82 -3.70
CA GLY A 327 15.24 18.52 -3.85
C GLY A 327 16.02 18.85 -2.60
N ILE A 328 17.11 18.11 -2.37
CA ILE A 328 18.04 18.43 -1.29
C ILE A 328 18.74 19.74 -1.66
N ASP A 329 18.62 20.74 -0.81
CA ASP A 329 19.36 21.97 -0.95
C ASP A 329 20.85 21.72 -0.62
N PRO A 330 21.77 21.90 -1.58
CA PRO A 330 23.19 21.68 -1.34
C PRO A 330 23.79 22.65 -0.30
N ALA A 331 23.14 23.79 -0.02
CA ALA A 331 23.59 24.75 0.99
C ALA A 331 23.21 24.33 2.41
N THR A 332 22.04 23.71 2.61
CA THR A 332 21.51 23.37 3.94
C THR A 332 21.45 21.87 4.22
N GLY A 333 21.59 21.03 3.19
CA GLY A 333 21.45 19.57 3.26
C GLY A 333 20.02 19.10 3.53
N ARG A 334 19.03 20.00 3.54
CA ARG A 334 17.63 19.71 3.83
C ARG A 334 16.83 19.62 2.54
N GLU A 335 15.80 18.79 2.55
CA GLU A 335 14.83 18.75 1.45
C GLU A 335 13.99 20.05 1.47
N ALA A 336 13.89 20.72 0.32
CA ALA A 336 13.13 21.95 0.17
C ALA A 336 12.35 21.96 -1.15
N GLU A 337 11.26 22.72 -1.18
CA GLU A 337 10.50 22.98 -2.40
C GLU A 337 11.18 24.07 -3.22
N ARG A 338 11.43 23.77 -4.49
CA ARG A 338 12.05 24.69 -5.45
C ARG A 338 11.13 24.90 -6.63
N PHE A 339 10.63 26.12 -6.80
CA PHE A 339 9.74 26.48 -7.89
C PHE A 339 10.54 26.60 -9.20
N LEU A 340 10.22 25.80 -10.20
CA LEU A 340 10.88 25.80 -11.51
C LEU A 340 10.02 26.44 -12.60
N SER A 341 8.73 26.61 -12.35
CA SER A 341 7.82 27.26 -13.28
C SER A 341 6.73 28.05 -12.54
N THR A 342 6.29 29.16 -13.12
CA THR A 342 5.08 29.86 -12.70
C THR A 342 4.38 30.42 -13.93
N VAL A 343 3.05 30.42 -13.93
CA VAL A 343 2.24 31.04 -14.98
C VAL A 343 0.91 31.50 -14.40
N THR A 344 0.48 32.69 -14.81
CA THR A 344 -0.87 33.20 -14.54
C THR A 344 -1.63 33.24 -15.86
N VAL A 345 -2.73 32.51 -15.97
CA VAL A 345 -3.46 32.33 -17.22
C VAL A 345 -4.93 32.73 -17.06
N ASP A 346 -5.40 33.62 -17.92
CA ASP A 346 -6.83 33.94 -18.04
C ASP A 346 -7.55 32.92 -18.92
N ARG A 347 -8.79 32.57 -18.55
CA ARG A 347 -9.60 31.60 -19.29
C ARG A 347 -9.83 32.01 -20.75
N SER A 348 -10.11 33.30 -20.98
CA SER A 348 -10.43 33.82 -22.32
C SER A 348 -9.23 33.75 -23.26
N GLU A 349 -8.04 34.02 -22.75
CA GLU A 349 -6.78 33.89 -23.50
C GLU A 349 -6.50 32.42 -23.81
N PHE A 350 -6.63 31.54 -22.81
CA PHE A 350 -6.34 30.12 -22.95
C PHE A 350 -7.32 29.39 -23.89
N ALA A 351 -8.61 29.74 -23.85
CA ALA A 351 -9.64 29.12 -24.69
C ALA A 351 -9.42 29.34 -26.20
N GLY A 352 -8.66 30.37 -26.58
CA GLY A 352 -8.30 30.63 -27.98
C GLY A 352 -7.18 29.75 -28.52
N LEU A 353 -6.51 28.95 -27.68
CA LEU A 353 -5.32 28.18 -28.05
C LEU A 353 -5.68 26.77 -28.55
N ALA A 354 -5.09 26.38 -29.69
CA ALA A 354 -5.13 25.02 -30.21
C ALA A 354 -3.97 24.19 -29.61
N LEU A 355 -4.12 23.78 -28.34
CA LEU A 355 -3.06 23.13 -27.56
C LEU A 355 -2.54 21.81 -28.16
N ASP A 356 -3.27 21.17 -29.06
CA ASP A 356 -2.85 19.99 -29.81
C ASP A 356 -1.75 20.28 -30.84
N ARG A 357 -1.50 21.56 -31.16
CA ARG A 357 -0.58 21.99 -32.23
C ARG A 357 0.49 22.98 -31.78
N VAL A 358 0.56 23.27 -30.49
CA VAL A 358 1.54 24.23 -29.96
C VAL A 358 2.87 23.57 -29.63
N ALA A 359 3.97 24.33 -29.77
CA ALA A 359 5.21 24.03 -29.08
C ALA A 359 5.04 24.43 -27.60
N ALA A 360 5.16 23.48 -26.67
CA ALA A 360 4.71 23.70 -25.29
C ALA A 360 5.48 24.82 -24.59
N VAL A 361 6.80 24.87 -24.77
CA VAL A 361 7.65 25.92 -24.18
C VAL A 361 7.29 27.31 -24.72
N GLU A 362 7.10 27.44 -26.04
CA GLU A 362 6.75 28.73 -26.65
C GLU A 362 5.34 29.19 -26.24
N CYS A 363 4.39 28.26 -26.19
CA CYS A 363 3.03 28.52 -25.72
C CYS A 363 3.01 28.97 -24.26
N PHE A 364 3.70 28.22 -23.38
CA PHE A 364 3.79 28.52 -21.96
C PHE A 364 4.39 29.92 -21.73
N GLN A 365 5.46 30.27 -22.46
CA GLN A 365 6.07 31.60 -22.37
C GLN A 365 5.22 32.70 -23.01
N GLY A 366 4.47 32.38 -24.08
CA GLY A 366 3.53 33.29 -24.74
C GLY A 366 2.38 33.72 -23.82
N LEU A 367 1.94 32.81 -22.94
CA LEU A 367 0.97 33.06 -21.85
C LEU A 367 1.56 33.85 -20.67
N GLY A 368 2.77 34.42 -20.80
CA GLY A 368 3.47 35.11 -19.72
C GLY A 368 4.14 34.17 -18.70
N GLY A 369 4.16 32.87 -18.95
CA GLY A 369 4.77 31.89 -18.07
C GLY A 369 6.29 32.00 -18.00
N VAL A 370 6.83 31.85 -16.79
CA VAL A 370 8.27 31.87 -16.53
C VAL A 370 8.73 30.46 -16.19
N LEU A 371 9.70 29.95 -16.96
CA LEU A 371 10.37 28.67 -16.72
C LEU A 371 11.81 28.92 -16.30
N SER A 372 12.30 28.10 -15.38
CA SER A 372 13.70 28.11 -14.95
C SER A 372 14.67 28.12 -16.14
N ALA A 373 15.71 28.93 -16.03
CA ALA A 373 16.76 29.03 -17.04
C ALA A 373 17.64 27.77 -17.08
N ARG A 374 17.81 27.11 -15.93
CA ARG A 374 18.57 25.86 -15.75
C ARG A 374 17.79 24.91 -14.83
N PRO A 375 16.67 24.35 -15.33
CA PRO A 375 15.84 23.46 -14.53
C PRO A 375 16.60 22.21 -14.08
N GLU A 376 17.61 21.77 -14.84
CA GLU A 376 18.50 20.66 -14.48
C GLU A 376 19.38 20.91 -13.24
N ARG A 377 19.50 22.17 -12.81
CA ARG A 377 20.20 22.60 -11.59
C ARG A 377 19.24 23.04 -10.49
N LEU A 378 17.95 22.95 -10.75
CA LEU A 378 16.89 23.46 -9.89
C LEU A 378 17.02 24.98 -9.63
N ASP A 379 17.48 25.75 -10.62
CA ASP A 379 17.51 27.22 -10.52
C ASP A 379 16.06 27.73 -10.32
N GLU A 380 15.79 28.41 -9.21
CA GLU A 380 14.44 28.79 -8.82
C GLU A 380 13.87 29.96 -9.64
N VAL A 381 12.56 29.91 -9.83
CA VAL A 381 11.71 30.98 -10.35
C VAL A 381 10.83 31.47 -9.22
N ARG A 382 10.68 32.79 -9.09
CA ARG A 382 9.78 33.37 -8.09
C ARG A 382 8.31 33.16 -8.51
N PRO A 383 7.47 32.51 -7.69
CA PRO A 383 6.04 32.39 -7.95
C PRO A 383 5.36 33.76 -8.03
N ASP A 384 4.41 33.92 -8.95
CA ASP A 384 3.59 35.14 -9.07
C ASP A 384 2.73 35.35 -7.82
N ARG A 385 2.10 34.26 -7.36
CA ARG A 385 1.24 34.22 -6.17
C ARG A 385 1.28 32.83 -5.57
N LEU A 386 1.22 32.73 -4.25
CA LEU A 386 1.23 31.45 -3.54
C LEU A 386 -0.13 31.17 -2.88
N PRO A 387 -0.55 29.90 -2.73
CA PRO A 387 -1.82 29.55 -2.10
C PRO A 387 -2.01 30.17 -0.70
N GLU A 388 -0.97 30.23 0.11
CA GLU A 388 -0.95 30.86 1.44
C GLU A 388 -1.22 32.38 1.41
N THR A 389 -1.02 33.05 0.26
CA THR A 389 -1.31 34.48 0.10
C THR A 389 -2.75 34.78 -0.35
N VAL A 390 -3.59 33.75 -0.45
CA VAL A 390 -5.01 33.87 -0.83
C VAL A 390 -5.87 34.05 0.43
N GLY A 391 -6.64 35.15 0.51
CA GLY A 391 -7.51 35.44 1.67
C GLY A 391 -6.84 36.13 2.87
N GLY A 392 -5.52 36.33 2.87
CA GLY A 392 -4.82 37.06 3.93
C GLY A 392 -4.71 38.56 3.64
N ASN A 393 -5.23 39.41 4.53
CA ASN A 393 -4.71 40.77 4.65
C ASN A 393 -3.23 40.63 4.98
N VAL A 394 -2.36 41.04 4.05
CA VAL A 394 -0.93 41.13 4.28
C VAL A 394 -0.71 42.15 5.40
N ALA A 395 -0.56 41.67 6.65
CA ALA A 395 0.21 42.39 7.64
C ALA A 395 1.59 42.60 6.99
N GLY A 396 1.88 43.87 6.68
CA GLY A 396 2.93 44.26 5.77
C GLY A 396 4.26 43.56 6.02
N GLN A 397 4.85 43.01 4.96
CA GLN A 397 6.31 43.02 4.87
C GLN A 397 6.76 44.49 4.85
N GLY A 398 7.07 45.03 6.03
CA GLY A 398 7.63 46.37 6.21
C GLY A 398 7.26 47.05 7.53
N GLY A 399 7.90 46.66 8.62
CA GLY A 399 7.87 47.38 9.91
C GLY A 399 8.63 46.62 11.00
N GLU A 400 9.44 47.31 11.81
CA GLU A 400 10.37 46.74 12.81
C GLU A 400 9.71 46.25 14.11
N ASP A 401 8.38 46.10 14.19
CA ASP A 401 7.71 45.69 15.43
C ASP A 401 7.13 44.27 15.32
N GLU A 402 7.68 43.33 16.10
CA GLU A 402 7.09 42.00 16.30
C GLU A 402 5.72 42.13 17.00
N PRO A 403 4.64 41.57 16.43
CA PRO A 403 3.30 41.68 17.01
C PRO A 403 3.22 40.93 18.35
N ASP A 404 2.65 41.59 19.36
CA ASP A 404 2.44 41.01 20.68
C ASP A 404 1.16 40.16 20.67
N LEU A 405 1.33 38.84 20.86
CA LEU A 405 0.22 37.88 20.83
C LEU A 405 -0.82 38.14 21.94
N PHE A 406 -0.48 38.94 22.97
CA PHE A 406 -1.44 39.36 24.00
C PHE A 406 -2.33 40.54 23.60
N GLU A 407 -1.88 41.37 22.65
CA GLU A 407 -2.54 42.62 22.27
C GLU A 407 -3.24 42.56 20.90
N MET A 408 -2.91 41.58 20.05
CA MET A 408 -3.56 41.38 18.74
C MET A 408 -5.04 40.99 18.85
N ASP A 409 -5.90 41.36 17.90
CA ASP A 409 -7.35 41.09 17.94
C ASP A 409 -7.67 39.58 18.00
N PRO A 410 -8.77 39.11 18.66
CA PRO A 410 -9.10 37.69 18.70
C PRO A 410 -9.29 37.06 17.32
N ILE A 411 -9.82 37.81 16.36
CA ILE A 411 -10.02 37.34 14.98
C ILE A 411 -8.65 37.22 14.29
N GLU A 412 -7.78 38.22 14.46
CA GLU A 412 -6.40 38.17 13.95
C GLU A 412 -5.60 37.00 14.56
N PHE A 413 -5.85 36.66 15.83
CA PHE A 413 -5.21 35.50 16.48
C PHE A 413 -5.72 34.18 15.91
N GLU A 414 -7.04 34.04 15.70
CA GLU A 414 -7.63 32.86 15.04
C GLU A 414 -7.10 32.69 13.61
N GLU A 415 -6.97 33.79 12.86
CA GLU A 415 -6.37 33.81 11.51
C GLU A 415 -4.89 33.41 11.52
N LEU A 416 -4.10 33.88 12.49
CA LEU A 416 -2.69 33.50 12.64
C LEU A 416 -2.53 31.99 12.92
N ILE A 417 -3.41 31.42 13.76
CA ILE A 417 -3.41 29.97 14.01
C ILE A 417 -3.84 29.21 12.76
N ALA A 418 -4.86 29.68 12.04
CA ALA A 418 -5.24 29.07 10.77
C ALA A 418 -4.08 29.06 9.78
N GLU A 419 -3.34 30.17 9.68
CA GLU A 419 -2.18 30.30 8.80
C GLU A 419 -1.01 29.38 9.17
N LEU A 420 -0.73 29.23 10.48
CA LEU A 420 0.26 28.28 10.98
C LEU A 420 -0.03 26.84 10.51
N PHE A 421 -1.29 26.40 10.58
CA PHE A 421 -1.67 25.07 10.14
C PHE A 421 -1.71 24.93 8.60
N ARG A 422 -2.04 25.99 7.85
CA ARG A 422 -1.90 25.98 6.38
C ARG A 422 -0.45 25.79 5.94
N LEU A 423 0.49 26.52 6.53
CA LEU A 423 1.91 26.42 6.21
C LEU A 423 2.50 25.03 6.56
N ARG A 424 1.90 24.32 7.51
CA ARG A 424 2.26 22.93 7.82
C ARG A 424 1.58 21.89 6.93
N GLY A 425 0.87 22.32 5.88
CA GLY A 425 0.30 21.44 4.85
C GLY A 425 -1.13 20.97 5.12
N PHE A 426 -1.83 21.52 6.11
CA PHE A 426 -3.23 21.15 6.40
C PHE A 426 -4.21 22.02 5.59
N ARG A 427 -5.34 21.44 5.16
CA ARG A 427 -6.46 22.19 4.56
C ARG A 427 -7.28 22.85 5.67
N VAL A 428 -7.22 24.17 5.80
CA VAL A 428 -7.85 24.89 6.93
C VAL A 428 -9.09 25.66 6.51
N MET A 429 -10.22 25.37 7.15
CA MET A 429 -11.50 26.08 7.06
C MET A 429 -11.72 26.90 8.34
N THR A 430 -11.83 28.23 8.22
CA THR A 430 -12.19 29.11 9.34
C THR A 430 -13.70 29.13 9.54
N THR A 431 -14.19 28.80 10.73
CA THR A 431 -15.63 28.78 11.03
C THR A 431 -16.15 30.20 11.25
N ALA A 432 -17.08 30.67 10.41
CA ALA A 432 -17.71 31.96 10.60
C ALA A 432 -18.60 31.94 11.87
N ARG A 433 -18.41 32.96 12.73
CA ARG A 433 -19.01 33.09 14.07
C ARG A 433 -20.49 32.73 14.18
N SER A 434 -20.80 32.15 15.34
CA SER A 434 -22.11 32.06 16.02
C SER A 434 -22.98 30.85 15.69
N GLY A 435 -22.60 29.68 16.23
CA GLY A 435 -23.50 28.54 16.37
C GLY A 435 -22.84 27.24 16.84
N ASP A 436 -21.58 27.01 16.45
CA ASP A 436 -20.91 25.72 16.64
C ASP A 436 -20.03 25.72 17.90
N ALA A 437 -20.63 25.34 19.03
CA ALA A 437 -20.01 24.60 20.16
C ALA A 437 -18.50 24.81 20.47
N GLY A 438 -17.98 26.03 20.34
CA GLY A 438 -16.62 26.41 20.74
C GLY A 438 -15.49 26.07 19.76
N VAL A 439 -15.75 25.84 18.47
CA VAL A 439 -14.69 25.64 17.45
C VAL A 439 -14.28 26.95 16.81
N ASP A 440 -12.98 27.27 16.85
CA ASP A 440 -12.46 28.52 16.30
C ASP A 440 -11.82 28.30 14.90
N VAL A 441 -11.19 27.13 14.65
CA VAL A 441 -10.61 26.75 13.35
C VAL A 441 -10.80 25.24 13.10
N VAL A 442 -11.13 24.82 11.88
CA VAL A 442 -11.14 23.40 11.49
C VAL A 442 -10.03 23.18 10.46
N ALA A 443 -9.09 22.30 10.77
CA ALA A 443 -8.06 21.86 9.84
C ALA A 443 -8.37 20.45 9.35
N GLU A 444 -7.98 20.09 8.16
CA GLU A 444 -8.12 18.76 7.61
C GLU A 444 -6.79 18.32 7.06
N ASP A 445 -6.28 17.24 7.61
CA ASP A 445 -5.10 16.59 7.08
C ASP A 445 -5.53 15.81 5.83
N LEU A 446 -4.94 16.14 4.67
CA LEU A 446 -5.27 15.54 3.38
C LEU A 446 -4.48 14.26 3.13
N ASP A 447 -3.67 13.82 4.09
CA ASP A 447 -2.95 12.56 4.01
C ASP A 447 -3.94 11.37 3.82
N PRO A 448 -3.80 10.53 2.79
CA PRO A 448 -4.75 9.42 2.55
C PRO A 448 -4.74 8.32 3.63
N VAL A 449 -3.77 8.36 4.55
CA VAL A 449 -3.46 7.35 5.57
C VAL A 449 -3.69 7.89 6.99
N THR A 450 -3.29 9.13 7.31
CA THR A 450 -3.50 9.78 8.62
C THR A 450 -4.48 10.94 8.59
N GLY A 451 -5.01 11.24 7.41
CA GLY A 451 -5.86 12.37 7.15
C GLY A 451 -7.21 12.30 7.84
N GLY A 452 -7.76 13.47 8.10
CA GLY A 452 -9.06 13.61 8.75
C GLY A 452 -9.23 14.97 9.38
N ARG A 453 -10.45 15.21 9.85
CA ARG A 453 -10.84 16.50 10.40
C ARG A 453 -10.20 16.70 11.78
N ILE A 454 -9.51 17.82 11.94
CA ILE A 454 -8.88 18.31 13.16
C ILE A 454 -9.61 19.57 13.60
N VAL A 455 -10.03 19.62 14.86
CA VAL A 455 -10.72 20.77 15.42
C VAL A 455 -9.76 21.56 16.29
N ILE A 456 -9.58 22.83 15.99
CA ILE A 456 -8.67 23.72 16.69
C ILE A 456 -9.50 24.77 17.43
N GLN A 457 -9.24 24.90 18.72
CA GLN A 457 -9.81 25.94 19.56
C GLN A 457 -8.69 26.87 20.00
N ALA A 458 -8.85 28.17 19.76
CA ALA A 458 -7.87 29.20 20.05
C ALA A 458 -8.40 30.06 21.21
N LYS A 459 -7.73 30.00 22.37
CA LYS A 459 -8.11 30.80 23.54
C LYS A 459 -7.00 31.76 23.93
N ARG A 460 -7.21 33.05 23.65
CA ARG A 460 -6.33 34.13 24.10
C ARG A 460 -6.57 34.41 25.60
N TYR A 461 -5.68 33.93 26.46
CA TYR A 461 -5.76 34.11 27.91
C TYR A 461 -4.48 34.74 28.48
N ARG A 462 -4.64 35.55 29.54
CA ARG A 462 -3.52 36.15 30.31
C ARG A 462 -3.10 35.30 31.52
N SER A 463 -3.85 34.25 31.84
CA SER A 463 -3.63 33.35 32.98
C SER A 463 -3.83 31.90 32.58
N THR A 464 -3.34 30.97 33.40
CA THR A 464 -3.36 29.52 33.15
C THR A 464 -4.76 29.01 32.82
N VAL A 465 -4.89 28.26 31.72
CA VAL A 465 -6.16 27.70 31.24
C VAL A 465 -6.64 26.58 32.17
N SER A 466 -7.89 26.65 32.62
CA SER A 466 -8.47 25.66 33.54
C SER A 466 -8.78 24.33 32.83
N PRO A 467 -8.73 23.19 33.53
CA PRO A 467 -9.05 21.87 32.95
C PRO A 467 -10.47 21.73 32.39
N THR A 468 -11.37 22.67 32.68
CA THR A 468 -12.72 22.71 32.11
C THR A 468 -12.71 23.00 30.61
N ALA A 469 -11.87 23.92 30.13
CA ALA A 469 -11.78 24.24 28.70
C ALA A 469 -11.30 23.04 27.86
N VAL A 470 -10.40 22.22 28.41
CA VAL A 470 -9.92 20.98 27.77
C VAL A 470 -11.01 19.91 27.69
N ARG A 471 -11.89 19.84 28.70
CA ARG A 471 -13.05 18.93 28.72
C ARG A 471 -14.11 19.34 27.70
N ASP A 472 -14.30 20.64 27.55
CA ASP A 472 -15.23 21.18 26.57
C ASP A 472 -14.74 20.85 25.14
N LEU A 473 -13.45 21.00 24.87
CA LEU A 473 -12.85 20.58 23.59
C LEU A 473 -12.99 19.08 23.30
N ASP A 474 -12.84 18.18 24.30
CA ASP A 474 -13.08 16.72 24.13
C ASP A 474 -14.51 16.45 23.62
N SER A 475 -15.47 17.19 24.16
CA SER A 475 -16.88 17.09 23.74
C SER A 475 -17.08 17.57 22.30
N THR A 476 -16.39 18.67 21.94
CA THR A 476 -16.43 19.25 20.61
C THR A 476 -15.78 18.36 19.54
N VAL A 477 -14.64 17.72 19.85
CA VAL A 477 -13.97 16.76 18.94
C VAL A 477 -14.90 15.60 18.59
N ARG A 478 -15.59 15.05 19.59
CA ARG A 478 -16.56 13.95 19.38
C ARG A 478 -17.78 14.40 18.59
N HIS A 479 -18.29 15.60 18.88
CA HIS A 479 -19.45 16.16 18.19
C HIS A 479 -19.17 16.39 16.69
N HIS A 480 -17.97 16.89 16.35
CA HIS A 480 -17.58 17.18 14.96
C HIS A 480 -16.97 15.98 14.22
N GLY A 481 -16.90 14.80 14.85
CA GLY A 481 -16.32 13.59 14.27
C GLY A 481 -14.83 13.76 13.91
N ALA A 482 -14.13 14.60 14.66
CA ALA A 482 -12.74 14.94 14.40
C ALA A 482 -11.81 13.86 14.95
N ILE A 483 -10.78 13.52 14.18
CA ILE A 483 -9.76 12.54 14.56
C ILE A 483 -8.81 13.10 15.63
N LYS A 484 -8.76 14.43 15.77
CA LYS A 484 -7.89 15.14 16.72
C LYS A 484 -8.46 16.52 17.08
N GLY A 485 -8.28 16.95 18.32
CA GLY A 485 -8.53 18.31 18.79
C GLY A 485 -7.25 19.00 19.24
N ILE A 486 -7.11 20.28 18.95
CA ILE A 486 -5.95 21.07 19.38
C ILE A 486 -6.46 22.30 20.13
N LEU A 487 -6.02 22.48 21.38
CA LEU A 487 -6.27 23.70 22.14
C LEU A 487 -5.01 24.57 22.12
N VAL A 488 -5.10 25.73 21.50
CA VAL A 488 -4.02 26.70 21.41
C VAL A 488 -4.29 27.86 22.37
N THR A 489 -3.30 28.28 23.13
CA THR A 489 -3.43 29.43 24.04
C THR A 489 -2.16 30.26 24.13
N THR A 490 -2.32 31.54 24.45
CA THR A 490 -1.21 32.48 24.72
C THR A 490 -0.62 32.32 26.13
N ALA A 491 -1.21 31.48 26.99
CA ALA A 491 -0.77 31.19 28.35
C ALA A 491 -0.24 29.75 28.52
N GLY A 492 -0.04 29.30 29.75
CA GLY A 492 0.27 27.88 30.06
C GLY A 492 -0.98 27.08 30.42
N PHE A 493 -0.86 25.75 30.43
CA PHE A 493 -1.88 24.84 30.95
C PHE A 493 -1.52 24.34 32.36
N GLY A 494 -2.52 24.13 33.21
CA GLY A 494 -2.32 23.53 34.54
C GLY A 494 -1.96 22.03 34.46
N PRO A 495 -1.31 21.44 35.47
CA PRO A 495 -0.92 20.02 35.47
C PRO A 495 -2.08 19.06 35.20
N GLY A 496 -3.26 19.36 35.75
CA GLY A 496 -4.48 18.57 35.54
C GLY A 496 -5.02 18.60 34.10
N SER A 497 -4.59 19.53 33.26
CA SER A 497 -4.91 19.56 31.82
C SER A 497 -4.07 18.54 31.05
N TYR A 498 -2.78 18.39 31.39
CA TYR A 498 -1.89 17.40 30.80
C TYR A 498 -2.22 15.96 31.25
N GLU A 499 -2.66 15.78 32.49
CA GLU A 499 -3.18 14.50 32.96
C GLU A 499 -4.46 14.09 32.23
N TYR A 500 -5.33 15.05 31.90
CA TYR A 500 -6.62 14.77 31.26
C TYR A 500 -6.51 14.39 29.78
N ILE A 501 -5.54 14.97 29.05
CA ILE A 501 -5.33 14.62 27.63
C ILE A 501 -4.55 13.32 27.42
N ARG A 502 -4.02 12.71 28.49
CA ARG A 502 -3.28 11.45 28.41
C ARG A 502 -4.19 10.36 27.82
N ASN A 503 -3.81 9.81 26.67
CA ASN A 503 -4.57 8.83 25.88
C ASN A 503 -5.86 9.37 25.24
N LYS A 504 -5.95 10.68 25.02
CA LYS A 504 -7.05 11.29 24.26
C LYS A 504 -6.50 11.91 22.97
N PRO A 505 -7.32 12.01 21.91
CA PRO A 505 -6.92 12.66 20.66
C PRO A 505 -6.92 14.19 20.82
N LEU A 506 -6.30 14.71 21.89
CA LEU A 506 -6.23 16.12 22.24
C LEU A 506 -4.78 16.55 22.37
N THR A 507 -4.43 17.66 21.75
CA THR A 507 -3.10 18.28 21.87
C THR A 507 -3.25 19.67 22.45
N LEU A 508 -2.38 20.01 23.39
CA LEU A 508 -2.33 21.33 24.02
C LEU A 508 -1.10 22.05 23.47
N VAL A 509 -1.28 23.27 22.98
CA VAL A 509 -0.19 24.14 22.52
C VAL A 509 -0.18 25.38 23.39
N SER A 510 0.81 25.47 24.26
CA SER A 510 1.00 26.59 25.18
C SER A 510 1.62 27.80 24.47
N GLY A 511 1.59 28.96 25.11
CA GLY A 511 2.15 30.18 24.56
C GLY A 511 3.59 30.03 24.05
N PRO A 512 4.53 29.51 24.87
CA PRO A 512 5.92 29.32 24.44
C PRO A 512 6.06 28.36 23.24
N GLU A 513 5.32 27.24 23.25
CA GLU A 513 5.30 26.28 22.15
C GLU A 513 4.72 26.88 20.87
N LEU A 514 3.71 27.75 20.99
CA LEU A 514 3.14 28.48 19.87
C LEU A 514 4.16 29.41 19.21
N VAL A 515 4.97 30.14 19.99
CA VAL A 515 6.03 31.01 19.46
C VAL A 515 7.09 30.20 18.72
N GLU A 516 7.47 29.04 19.24
CA GLU A 516 8.40 28.13 18.57
C GLU A 516 7.82 27.60 17.24
N LEU A 517 6.56 27.16 17.24
CA LEU A 517 5.87 26.69 16.04
C LEU A 517 5.71 27.78 14.97
N LEU A 518 5.46 29.03 15.38
CA LEU A 518 5.42 30.18 14.47
C LEU A 518 6.80 30.45 13.86
N ALA A 519 7.86 30.45 14.68
CA ALA A 519 9.22 30.69 14.22
C ALA A 519 9.73 29.62 13.24
N GLU A 520 9.37 28.34 13.46
CA GLU A 520 9.68 27.24 12.54
C GLU A 520 9.11 27.43 11.12
N GLN A 521 7.98 28.14 11.01
CA GLN A 521 7.30 28.41 9.75
C GLN A 521 7.59 29.83 9.21
N GLY A 522 8.55 30.55 9.81
CA GLY A 522 8.91 31.91 9.39
C GLY A 522 7.89 33.00 9.78
N LEU A 523 6.89 32.66 10.60
CA LEU A 523 5.91 33.60 11.15
C LEU A 523 6.48 34.29 12.40
N ARG A 524 6.15 35.57 12.60
CA ARG A 524 6.65 36.38 13.73
C ARG A 524 5.55 36.59 14.78
N GLY A 525 5.86 36.33 16.05
CA GLY A 525 5.00 36.63 17.18
C GLY A 525 5.78 36.58 18.49
N ARG A 526 5.65 37.61 19.34
CA ARG A 526 6.31 37.66 20.66
C ARG A 526 5.29 37.55 21.78
N LEU A 527 5.67 36.88 22.86
CA LEU A 527 4.98 36.99 24.14
C LEU A 527 5.69 38.11 24.91
N GLY A 528 5.00 39.24 25.16
CA GLY A 528 5.57 40.36 25.91
C GLY A 528 6.23 39.93 27.23
N GLY A 529 7.45 40.42 27.48
CA GLY A 529 8.25 40.08 28.65
C GLY A 529 7.62 40.54 29.96
N GLY A 530 7.07 39.60 30.72
CA GLY A 530 6.83 39.79 32.15
C GLY A 530 8.16 39.81 32.89
N ALA A 531 8.49 40.95 33.49
CA ALA A 531 9.68 41.20 34.28
C ALA A 531 10.05 40.06 35.25
N ASN A 532 11.25 39.51 35.11
CA ASN A 532 11.97 38.94 36.25
C ASN A 532 12.49 40.09 37.11
N GLY A 533 12.16 40.08 38.40
CA GLY A 533 12.57 41.09 39.36
C GLY A 533 12.12 40.73 40.77
N GLU A 534 12.98 39.95 41.43
CA GLU A 534 13.11 39.69 42.86
C GLU A 534 12.50 40.72 43.84
N GLY A 535 12.00 40.22 44.97
CA GLY A 535 12.31 40.84 46.26
C GLY A 535 11.16 41.31 47.14
N ASN A 536 10.96 40.53 48.21
CA ASN A 536 10.70 40.99 49.58
C ASN A 536 9.25 41.20 50.06
N GLY A 537 8.86 40.36 51.04
CA GLY A 537 8.47 40.90 52.34
C GLY A 537 6.97 40.88 52.69
N GLY A 538 6.60 39.90 53.51
CA GLY A 538 5.91 40.19 54.76
C GLY A 538 4.37 40.22 54.77
N GLY A 539 3.80 39.16 55.38
CA GLY A 539 2.92 39.36 56.54
C GLY A 539 1.41 39.45 56.31
N GLY A 540 0.69 38.52 56.96
CA GLY A 540 -0.42 38.93 57.82
C GLY A 540 -1.86 38.62 57.37
N ASN A 541 -2.34 37.45 57.84
CA ASN A 541 -3.57 37.26 58.63
C ASN A 541 -4.96 37.60 58.05
N GLY A 542 -5.93 36.68 58.30
CA GLY A 542 -7.33 37.07 58.50
C GLY A 542 -8.42 36.21 57.85
N GLY A 543 -8.70 35.04 58.45
CA GLY A 543 -10.01 34.67 59.02
C GLY A 543 -11.33 34.73 58.22
N GLY A 544 -11.99 33.56 58.15
CA GLY A 544 -13.44 33.37 58.37
C GLY A 544 -14.38 33.68 57.19
N ALA A 545 -15.58 33.11 57.07
CA ALA A 545 -16.29 32.06 57.78
C ALA A 545 -17.52 31.68 56.92
N ASN A 546 -17.82 30.37 56.88
CA ASN A 546 -19.13 29.75 57.10
C ASN A 546 -20.40 30.19 56.32
N GLY A 547 -21.10 29.18 55.79
CA GLY A 547 -22.55 29.05 56.03
C GLY A 547 -23.42 28.66 54.84
N GLY A 548 -24.10 27.50 54.96
CA GLY A 548 -25.47 27.36 54.42
C GLY A 548 -25.81 26.19 53.50
N ARG A 549 -25.87 24.96 54.05
CA ARG A 549 -26.84 23.90 53.65
C ARG A 549 -28.27 24.29 54.16
N PRO A 550 -29.39 23.55 53.93
CA PRO A 550 -29.61 22.15 53.46
C PRO A 550 -30.77 22.05 52.40
N GLY A 551 -31.33 20.93 51.94
CA GLY A 551 -31.34 19.52 52.32
C GLY A 551 -32.36 18.70 51.51
N ALA A 552 -32.62 17.48 52.02
CA ALA A 552 -33.57 16.43 51.59
C ALA A 552 -33.13 15.61 50.35
N GLY A 553 -32.88 14.29 50.38
CA GLY A 553 -33.16 13.26 51.37
C GLY A 553 -34.45 12.49 51.03
N ARG A 554 -34.34 11.26 50.53
CA ARG A 554 -35.18 10.10 50.91
C ARG A 554 -34.62 8.78 50.35
N ALA A 555 -34.83 7.75 51.15
CA ALA A 555 -34.25 6.42 51.10
C ALA A 555 -35.35 5.33 51.00
N ALA A 556 -34.89 4.07 50.97
CA ALA A 556 -35.57 2.76 51.10
C ALA A 556 -36.01 2.12 49.77
N GLY A 557 -35.79 0.82 49.48
CA GLY A 557 -35.28 -0.32 50.26
C GLY A 557 -36.19 -1.55 50.09
N HIS A 558 -35.62 -2.77 50.09
CA HIS A 558 -36.19 -4.15 50.08
C HIS A 558 -36.56 -4.75 48.70
N GLY A 559 -36.28 -6.00 48.30
CA GLY A 559 -35.54 -7.15 48.89
C GLY A 559 -35.94 -8.50 48.22
N SER A 560 -34.94 -9.26 47.72
CA SER A 560 -34.86 -10.75 47.46
C SER A 560 -35.77 -11.44 46.42
N PRO A 561 -35.44 -12.66 45.90
CA PRO A 561 -34.23 -13.52 46.02
C PRO A 561 -33.60 -14.00 44.68
N ALA A 562 -32.45 -14.69 44.74
CA ALA A 562 -31.78 -15.37 43.60
C ALA A 562 -32.59 -16.58 43.06
N PRO A 563 -32.27 -17.06 41.84
CA PRO A 563 -31.46 -18.28 41.77
C PRO A 563 -30.33 -18.22 40.72
N ALA A 564 -29.34 -19.08 40.94
CA ALA A 564 -28.30 -19.43 40.00
C ALA A 564 -28.90 -20.28 38.86
N ASP A 565 -28.51 -19.97 37.62
CA ASP A 565 -28.44 -20.94 36.53
C ASP A 565 -27.31 -20.50 35.60
N GLY A 566 -26.44 -21.46 35.27
CA GLY A 566 -25.25 -21.25 34.46
C GLY A 566 -25.61 -20.85 33.04
N ALA A 567 -25.07 -19.72 32.60
CA ALA A 567 -24.88 -19.40 31.19
C ALA A 567 -23.37 -19.33 30.97
N GLU A 568 -22.86 -20.13 30.03
CA GLU A 568 -21.47 -20.11 29.59
C GLU A 568 -21.04 -18.68 29.24
N PRO A 569 -19.80 -18.26 29.60
CA PRO A 569 -19.33 -16.91 29.29
C PRO A 569 -19.23 -16.75 27.77
N ASP A 570 -19.71 -15.60 27.28
CA ASP A 570 -19.68 -15.13 25.88
C ASP A 570 -18.29 -15.39 25.25
N GLU A 571 -18.13 -16.48 24.49
CA GLU A 571 -16.86 -16.93 23.88
C GLU A 571 -16.47 -16.09 22.65
N ARG A 572 -16.53 -14.75 22.71
CA ARG A 572 -16.04 -13.93 21.61
C ARG A 572 -14.51 -13.83 21.67
N PRO A 573 -13.76 -14.38 20.70
CA PRO A 573 -12.30 -14.22 20.68
C PRO A 573 -11.92 -12.77 20.41
N THR A 574 -10.73 -12.39 20.85
CA THR A 574 -10.06 -11.21 20.31
C THR A 574 -9.60 -11.54 18.88
N LEU A 575 -10.04 -10.76 17.90
CA LEU A 575 -9.68 -10.92 16.50
C LEU A 575 -8.70 -9.83 16.10
N LEU A 576 -7.55 -10.22 15.57
CA LEU A 576 -6.57 -9.32 14.94
C LEU A 576 -6.56 -9.57 13.44
N ARG A 577 -6.78 -8.52 12.65
CA ARG A 577 -6.69 -8.54 11.20
C ARG A 577 -5.55 -7.66 10.75
N LEU A 578 -4.55 -8.26 10.13
CA LEU A 578 -3.45 -7.56 9.49
C LEU A 578 -3.76 -7.39 8.01
N SER A 579 -3.58 -6.19 7.47
CA SER A 579 -3.68 -5.92 6.04
C SER A 579 -2.43 -5.22 5.53
N TRP A 580 -2.04 -5.48 4.29
CA TRP A 580 -0.94 -4.81 3.60
C TRP A 580 -1.19 -4.80 2.09
N GLN A 581 -0.48 -3.95 1.35
CA GLN A 581 -0.56 -3.94 -0.10
C GLN A 581 0.21 -5.12 -0.70
N SER A 582 -0.43 -5.82 -1.63
CA SER A 582 0.12 -6.94 -2.39
C SER A 582 1.29 -6.58 -3.30
N ARG A 583 1.65 -5.29 -3.44
CA ARG A 583 2.76 -4.83 -4.27
C ARG A 583 3.65 -3.81 -3.55
N THR A 584 4.94 -3.82 -3.87
CA THR A 584 5.88 -2.75 -3.50
C THR A 584 5.62 -1.46 -4.30
N ALA A 585 6.22 -0.34 -3.91
CA ALA A 585 6.28 0.88 -4.75
C ALA A 585 6.88 0.63 -6.15
N GLY A 586 7.64 -0.46 -6.34
CA GLY A 586 8.21 -0.88 -7.63
C GLY A 586 7.35 -1.89 -8.42
N GLY A 587 6.20 -2.32 -7.88
CA GLY A 587 5.23 -3.18 -8.59
C GLY A 587 5.34 -4.69 -8.36
N ASP A 588 6.36 -5.16 -7.65
CA ASP A 588 6.59 -6.58 -7.32
C ASP A 588 5.64 -7.09 -6.23
N ALA A 589 5.26 -8.36 -6.28
CA ALA A 589 4.37 -8.96 -5.30
C ALA A 589 5.05 -9.07 -3.92
N VAL A 590 4.31 -8.76 -2.85
CA VAL A 590 4.78 -8.82 -1.46
C VAL A 590 3.87 -9.70 -0.62
N GLU A 591 4.43 -10.77 -0.09
CA GLU A 591 3.77 -11.65 0.88
C GLU A 591 4.47 -11.51 2.24
N LEU A 592 3.66 -11.49 3.30
CA LEU A 592 4.12 -11.40 4.69
C LEU A 592 3.69 -12.65 5.45
N ASP A 593 4.63 -13.18 6.22
CA ASP A 593 4.38 -14.18 7.23
C ASP A 593 3.98 -13.51 8.54
N VAL A 594 2.82 -13.88 9.08
CA VAL A 594 2.36 -13.46 10.40
C VAL A 594 2.75 -14.51 11.42
N SER A 595 3.29 -14.06 12.55
CA SER A 595 3.67 -14.93 13.65
C SER A 595 3.22 -14.39 15.01
N ALA A 596 3.06 -15.31 15.98
CA ALA A 596 2.83 -14.97 17.36
C ALA A 596 3.68 -15.80 18.32
N PHE A 597 4.19 -15.17 19.37
CA PHE A 597 5.05 -15.79 20.39
C PHE A 597 4.35 -15.70 21.74
N LEU A 598 4.06 -16.84 22.37
CA LEU A 598 3.49 -16.88 23.71
C LEU A 598 4.63 -17.01 24.72
N CYS A 599 4.87 -15.94 25.46
CA CYS A 599 6.07 -15.73 26.26
C CYS A 599 5.80 -15.75 27.77
N ALA A 600 6.80 -16.20 28.52
CA ALA A 600 6.93 -16.12 29.96
C ALA A 600 8.30 -15.49 30.28
N ASP A 601 8.35 -14.45 31.11
CA ASP A 601 9.60 -13.77 31.48
C ASP A 601 10.46 -13.33 30.27
N GLY A 602 9.80 -12.95 29.17
CA GLY A 602 10.45 -12.46 27.93
C GLY A 602 11.01 -13.55 27.01
N ARG A 603 10.67 -14.83 27.19
CA ARG A 603 11.00 -15.93 26.26
C ARG A 603 9.78 -16.76 25.91
N VAL A 604 9.75 -17.35 24.72
CA VAL A 604 8.69 -18.30 24.35
C VAL A 604 8.67 -19.48 25.34
N LEU A 605 7.48 -19.97 25.68
CA LEU A 605 7.33 -21.04 26.67
C LEU A 605 8.03 -22.33 26.23
N ASP A 606 7.83 -22.73 24.97
CA ASP A 606 8.52 -23.79 24.23
C ASP A 606 8.25 -23.61 22.70
N ASP A 607 8.81 -24.49 21.88
CA ASP A 607 8.68 -24.40 20.41
C ASP A 607 7.24 -24.57 19.91
N GLU A 608 6.36 -25.26 20.64
CA GLU A 608 4.93 -25.44 20.27
C GLU A 608 4.11 -24.16 20.52
N HIS A 609 4.62 -23.25 21.37
CA HIS A 609 4.04 -21.95 21.71
C HIS A 609 4.49 -20.80 20.79
N PHE A 610 5.16 -21.14 19.69
CA PHE A 610 5.43 -20.27 18.55
C PHE A 610 4.42 -20.58 17.43
N VAL A 611 3.50 -19.64 17.18
CA VAL A 611 2.43 -19.77 16.18
C VAL A 611 2.85 -19.09 14.88
N PHE A 612 2.85 -19.84 13.77
CA PHE A 612 3.20 -19.37 12.43
C PHE A 612 2.60 -20.32 11.38
N PHE A 613 2.88 -20.13 10.08
CA PHE A 613 2.20 -20.89 9.02
C PHE A 613 2.33 -22.43 9.13
N ASN A 614 3.47 -22.97 9.60
CA ASN A 614 3.64 -24.42 9.81
C ASN A 614 3.14 -24.91 11.18
N ASN A 615 2.88 -24.00 12.12
CA ASN A 615 2.28 -24.30 13.42
C ASN A 615 1.15 -23.29 13.70
N PRO A 616 -0.02 -23.43 13.03
CA PRO A 616 -1.03 -22.37 12.97
C PRO A 616 -1.83 -22.20 14.26
N GLN A 617 -1.56 -22.98 15.31
CA GLN A 617 -2.27 -22.91 16.59
C GLN A 617 -1.40 -23.43 17.73
N ASP A 618 -1.46 -22.78 18.88
CA ASP A 618 -0.80 -23.24 20.11
C ASP A 618 -1.50 -24.48 20.74
N PRO A 619 -0.84 -25.24 21.63
CA PRO A 619 -1.39 -26.45 22.24
C PRO A 619 -2.71 -26.23 23.01
N ASP A 620 -2.89 -25.06 23.63
CA ASP A 620 -4.09 -24.73 24.41
C ASP A 620 -5.22 -24.16 23.53
N GLY A 621 -4.95 -23.92 22.24
CA GLY A 621 -5.86 -23.26 21.31
C GLY A 621 -6.26 -21.85 21.74
N ALA A 622 -5.37 -21.18 22.47
CA ALA A 622 -5.51 -19.82 22.89
C ALA A 622 -5.21 -18.82 21.76
N VAL A 623 -4.37 -19.18 20.79
CA VAL A 623 -3.97 -18.36 19.64
C VAL A 623 -4.01 -19.22 18.38
N ARG A 624 -4.75 -18.77 17.37
CA ARG A 624 -4.83 -19.42 16.06
C ARG A 624 -4.59 -18.40 14.94
N LEU A 625 -3.69 -18.75 14.03
CA LEU A 625 -3.48 -18.09 12.75
C LEU A 625 -4.40 -18.72 11.70
N HIS A 626 -5.21 -17.88 11.03
CA HIS A 626 -6.03 -18.28 9.90
C HIS A 626 -5.25 -18.11 8.59
N PRO A 627 -5.57 -18.88 7.54
CA PRO A 627 -4.92 -18.72 6.25
C PRO A 627 -5.06 -17.30 5.70
N THR A 628 -3.96 -16.74 5.19
CA THR A 628 -3.95 -15.43 4.51
C THR A 628 -4.94 -15.45 3.35
N ARG A 629 -5.82 -14.45 3.31
CA ARG A 629 -6.80 -14.26 2.24
C ARG A 629 -6.20 -13.36 1.16
N SER A 630 -6.11 -13.91 -0.03
CA SER A 630 -5.74 -13.19 -1.25
C SER A 630 -6.88 -13.29 -2.24
N VAL A 631 -7.53 -12.16 -2.54
CA VAL A 631 -8.57 -12.08 -3.57
C VAL A 631 -7.92 -11.70 -4.90
N PRO A 632 -8.05 -12.51 -5.98
CA PRO A 632 -7.51 -12.17 -7.29
C PRO A 632 -8.05 -10.81 -7.78
N GLY A 633 -7.16 -9.85 -8.01
CA GLY A 633 -7.51 -8.50 -8.48
C GLY A 633 -7.62 -7.44 -7.39
N GLU A 634 -7.57 -7.81 -6.10
CA GLU A 634 -7.48 -6.82 -5.01
C GLU A 634 -6.01 -6.46 -4.71
N PRO A 635 -5.70 -5.16 -4.54
CA PRO A 635 -4.35 -4.71 -4.27
C PRO A 635 -3.93 -4.95 -2.82
N ALA A 636 -4.84 -5.36 -1.93
CA ALA A 636 -4.57 -5.63 -0.52
C ALA A 636 -4.54 -7.15 -0.23
N ARG A 637 -3.75 -7.52 0.77
CA ARG A 637 -3.66 -8.85 1.39
C ARG A 637 -4.17 -8.74 2.81
N GLU A 638 -4.80 -9.79 3.32
CA GLU A 638 -5.28 -9.84 4.69
C GLU A 638 -4.91 -11.15 5.39
N ALA A 639 -4.43 -11.07 6.62
CA ALA A 639 -4.21 -12.19 7.52
C ALA A 639 -4.99 -12.00 8.82
N GLU A 640 -5.47 -13.07 9.42
CA GLU A 640 -6.32 -13.02 10.61
C GLU A 640 -5.77 -13.91 11.72
N LEU A 641 -5.68 -13.38 12.93
CA LEU A 641 -5.30 -14.07 14.16
C LEU A 641 -6.48 -14.03 15.14
N SER A 642 -6.89 -15.17 15.68
CA SER A 642 -7.91 -15.24 16.73
C SER A 642 -7.28 -15.66 18.05
N LEU A 643 -7.53 -14.88 19.11
CA LEU A 643 -7.00 -15.10 20.45
C LEU A 643 -8.13 -15.30 21.47
N HIS A 644 -8.18 -16.48 22.08
CA HIS A 644 -8.98 -16.79 23.26
C HIS A 644 -8.13 -16.56 24.51
N LEU A 645 -7.99 -15.29 24.89
CA LEU A 645 -7.07 -14.86 25.96
C LEU A 645 -7.38 -15.45 27.35
N GLY A 646 -8.60 -15.92 27.57
CA GLY A 646 -8.98 -16.68 28.77
C GLY A 646 -8.49 -18.14 28.81
N ARG A 647 -8.03 -18.67 27.67
CA ARG A 647 -7.44 -20.02 27.53
C ARG A 647 -5.91 -20.01 27.52
N VAL A 648 -5.28 -18.83 27.48
CA VAL A 648 -3.82 -18.69 27.54
C VAL A 648 -3.30 -19.29 28.85
N ALA A 649 -2.32 -20.19 28.76
CA ALA A 649 -1.67 -20.84 29.89
C ALA A 649 -1.30 -19.85 31.00
N ALA A 650 -1.45 -20.27 32.26
CA ALA A 650 -1.15 -19.43 33.42
C ALA A 650 0.33 -19.01 33.52
N GLY A 651 1.23 -19.73 32.84
CA GLY A 651 2.65 -19.40 32.75
C GLY A 651 2.97 -18.28 31.76
N VAL A 652 2.07 -17.93 30.84
CA VAL A 652 2.29 -16.91 29.80
C VAL A 652 1.83 -15.54 30.31
N ASP A 653 2.77 -14.59 30.32
CA ASP A 653 2.55 -13.20 30.75
C ASP A 653 2.49 -12.21 29.58
N GLU A 654 2.99 -12.62 28.41
CA GLU A 654 3.02 -11.81 27.19
C GLU A 654 2.68 -12.64 25.93
N VAL A 655 1.90 -12.08 25.01
CA VAL A 655 1.70 -12.64 23.66
C VAL A 655 2.14 -11.59 22.63
N VAL A 656 3.25 -11.85 21.94
CA VAL A 656 3.82 -10.94 20.93
C VAL A 656 3.28 -11.30 19.55
N VAL A 657 2.91 -10.30 18.75
CA VAL A 657 2.49 -10.46 17.36
C VAL A 657 3.49 -9.75 16.45
N ALA A 658 4.00 -10.46 15.44
CA ALA A 658 5.02 -9.96 14.53
C ALA A 658 4.73 -10.35 13.08
N VAL A 659 5.38 -9.64 12.16
CA VAL A 659 5.37 -9.94 10.73
C VAL A 659 6.79 -9.99 10.18
N SER A 660 7.00 -10.80 9.15
CA SER A 660 8.23 -10.85 8.38
C SER A 660 7.93 -11.02 6.89
N THR A 661 8.79 -10.52 6.01
CA THR A 661 8.67 -10.78 4.57
C THR A 661 9.03 -12.23 4.24
N GLU A 662 8.29 -12.87 3.34
CA GLU A 662 8.56 -14.23 2.88
C GLU A 662 9.96 -14.33 2.21
N GLU A 663 10.72 -15.38 2.53
CA GLU A 663 12.12 -15.60 2.09
C GLU A 663 12.20 -16.61 0.92
N GLU A 664 11.41 -16.46 -0.15
CA GLU A 664 11.52 -17.37 -1.32
C GLU A 664 12.87 -17.22 -2.07
N GLU A 665 13.46 -16.02 -2.11
CA GLU A 665 14.79 -15.77 -2.68
C GLU A 665 15.63 -14.82 -1.80
N SER A 666 16.90 -15.15 -1.59
CA SER A 666 17.83 -14.34 -0.78
C SER A 666 18.44 -13.19 -1.60
N PRO A 667 18.51 -11.96 -1.05
CA PRO A 667 18.11 -11.54 0.30
C PRO A 667 16.62 -11.20 0.44
N ALA A 668 16.08 -11.39 1.65
CA ALA A 668 14.72 -10.99 2.02
C ALA A 668 14.46 -9.51 1.71
N LEU A 669 13.25 -9.20 1.24
CA LEU A 669 12.83 -7.83 0.96
C LEU A 669 12.78 -7.00 2.27
N PRO A 670 13.39 -5.81 2.32
CA PRO A 670 13.20 -4.91 3.46
C PRO A 670 11.73 -4.51 3.63
N LEU A 671 11.27 -4.39 4.88
CA LEU A 671 9.93 -3.89 5.18
C LEU A 671 9.69 -2.47 4.65
N GLY A 672 10.75 -1.71 4.39
CA GLY A 672 10.75 -0.45 3.65
C GLY A 672 9.93 -0.43 2.36
N TYR A 673 9.74 -1.59 1.74
CA TYR A 673 8.97 -1.77 0.50
C TYR A 673 7.53 -2.24 0.70
N VAL A 674 7.14 -2.57 1.94
CA VAL A 674 5.78 -2.99 2.29
C VAL A 674 4.93 -1.75 2.55
N HIS A 675 3.82 -1.58 1.85
CA HIS A 675 2.94 -0.43 2.03
C HIS A 675 1.60 -0.81 2.69
N GLY A 676 1.02 0.14 3.41
CA GLY A 676 -0.32 -0.02 3.98
C GLY A 676 -0.43 -1.13 5.04
N LEU A 677 0.68 -1.48 5.71
CA LEU A 677 0.65 -2.44 6.80
C LEU A 677 -0.16 -1.87 7.97
N ALA A 678 -1.34 -2.45 8.21
CA ALA A 678 -2.26 -2.02 9.24
C ALA A 678 -2.81 -3.22 10.00
N LEU A 679 -3.14 -2.98 11.27
CA LEU A 679 -3.83 -3.89 12.16
C LEU A 679 -5.22 -3.31 12.47
N THR A 680 -6.25 -4.12 12.32
CA THR A 680 -7.60 -3.86 12.84
C THR A 680 -7.94 -4.93 13.86
N ALA A 681 -8.32 -4.51 15.07
CA ALA A 681 -8.56 -5.40 16.20
C ALA A 681 -10.00 -5.30 16.71
N SER A 682 -10.60 -6.45 17.01
CA SER A 682 -11.85 -6.56 17.76
C SER A 682 -11.54 -7.33 19.04
N PHE A 683 -11.62 -6.68 20.20
CA PHE A 683 -11.24 -7.33 21.46
C PHE A 683 -12.42 -8.07 22.10
N GLY A 684 -12.15 -9.30 22.52
CA GLY A 684 -13.06 -10.13 23.30
C GLY A 684 -13.09 -9.72 24.78
N PRO A 685 -13.92 -10.39 25.60
CA PRO A 685 -14.04 -10.08 27.04
C PRO A 685 -12.69 -10.20 27.76
N GLY A 686 -12.38 -9.23 28.62
CA GLY A 686 -11.12 -9.22 29.39
C GLY A 686 -9.89 -8.84 28.57
N ALA A 687 -10.07 -8.23 27.39
CA ALA A 687 -9.00 -7.69 26.57
C ALA A 687 -9.32 -6.28 26.08
N GLU A 688 -8.32 -5.39 26.08
CA GLU A 688 -8.47 -4.01 25.61
C GLU A 688 -7.24 -3.57 24.79
N GLY A 689 -7.47 -2.66 23.85
CA GLY A 689 -6.43 -2.11 22.97
C GLY A 689 -7.00 -1.23 21.87
N PRO A 690 -6.15 -0.62 21.03
CA PRO A 690 -6.61 0.17 19.90
C PRO A 690 -7.27 -0.71 18.83
N ALA A 691 -8.47 -0.33 18.40
CA ALA A 691 -9.22 -1.05 17.36
C ALA A 691 -8.58 -0.94 15.97
N HIS A 692 -7.72 0.06 15.77
CA HIS A 692 -6.93 0.22 14.55
C HIS A 692 -5.55 0.76 14.89
N TRP A 693 -4.53 0.24 14.21
CA TRP A 693 -3.16 0.71 14.27
C TRP A 693 -2.52 0.53 12.89
N ALA A 694 -1.69 1.48 12.45
CA ALA A 694 -0.96 1.38 11.19
C ALA A 694 0.55 1.51 11.45
N ALA A 695 1.33 0.66 10.79
CA ALA A 695 2.78 0.70 10.85
C ALA A 695 3.33 1.72 9.85
N VAL A 696 4.34 2.48 10.26
CA VAL A 696 5.20 3.21 9.32
C VAL A 696 6.37 2.30 8.97
N THR A 697 6.27 1.66 7.80
CA THR A 697 7.28 0.74 7.29
C THR A 697 8.32 1.43 6.41
N GLY A 698 8.02 2.64 5.90
CA GLY A 698 8.91 3.39 5.01
C GLY A 698 10.29 3.65 5.62
N GLY A 699 11.35 3.24 4.93
CA GLY A 699 12.73 3.38 5.39
C GLY A 699 13.21 2.32 6.39
N VAL A 700 12.38 1.34 6.74
CA VAL A 700 12.80 0.19 7.56
C VAL A 700 13.68 -0.73 6.72
N SER A 701 14.97 -0.85 7.06
CA SER A 701 15.93 -1.70 6.33
C SER A 701 15.82 -3.18 6.68
N ASP A 702 15.15 -3.52 7.78
CA ASP A 702 14.98 -4.89 8.27
C ASP A 702 13.78 -5.58 7.62
N SER A 703 13.81 -6.91 7.58
CA SER A 703 12.78 -7.78 6.97
C SER A 703 11.72 -8.27 7.96
N ALA A 704 11.75 -7.82 9.22
CA ALA A 704 10.78 -8.20 10.26
C ALA A 704 10.42 -7.05 11.22
N LEU A 705 9.19 -7.08 11.75
CA LEU A 705 8.61 -6.04 12.61
C LEU A 705 7.66 -6.63 13.65
N VAL A 706 7.81 -6.17 14.89
CA VAL A 706 6.84 -6.43 15.96
C VAL A 706 5.67 -5.46 15.81
N ILE A 707 4.48 -6.01 15.59
CA ILE A 707 3.22 -5.25 15.49
C ILE A 707 2.83 -4.74 16.88
N GLY A 708 2.90 -5.61 17.89
CA GLY A 708 2.57 -5.28 19.27
C GLY A 708 2.49 -6.52 20.14
N SER A 709 2.19 -6.32 21.41
CA SER A 709 2.07 -7.41 22.38
C SER A 709 0.88 -7.23 23.32
N PHE A 710 0.28 -8.36 23.73
CA PHE A 710 -0.66 -8.42 24.82
C PHE A 710 0.09 -8.67 26.12
N HIS A 711 -0.16 -7.86 27.15
CA HIS A 711 0.36 -8.09 28.50
C HIS A 711 -0.76 -8.30 29.50
N ARG A 712 -0.56 -9.24 30.43
CA ARG A 712 -1.53 -9.51 31.50
C ARG A 712 -1.40 -8.48 32.63
N LYS A 713 -2.45 -7.70 32.90
CA LYS A 713 -2.49 -6.67 33.95
C LYS A 713 -3.78 -6.77 34.77
N GLY A 714 -3.65 -7.19 36.03
CA GLY A 714 -4.78 -7.21 36.97
C GLY A 714 -5.86 -8.26 36.66
N GLY A 715 -5.57 -9.25 35.80
CA GLY A 715 -6.52 -10.28 35.36
C GLY A 715 -7.00 -10.11 33.92
N ASP A 716 -6.89 -8.88 33.38
CA ASP A 716 -7.23 -8.55 31.99
C ASP A 716 -5.97 -8.43 31.12
N TRP A 717 -6.15 -8.48 29.81
CA TRP A 717 -5.09 -8.37 28.80
C TRP A 717 -5.11 -7.01 28.10
N GLN A 718 -3.97 -6.34 28.05
CA GLN A 718 -3.81 -5.06 27.35
C GLN A 718 -2.94 -5.25 26.12
N PHE A 719 -3.48 -4.98 24.93
CA PHE A 719 -2.70 -4.89 23.70
C PHE A 719 -2.01 -3.53 23.58
N THR A 720 -0.71 -3.55 23.30
CA THR A 720 0.11 -2.35 23.05
C THR A 720 0.81 -2.49 21.70
N PRO A 721 0.47 -1.66 20.70
CA PRO A 721 1.22 -1.63 19.45
C PRO A 721 2.65 -1.12 19.67
N ALA A 722 3.61 -1.67 18.93
CA ALA A 722 5.03 -1.36 19.07
C ALA A 722 5.64 -0.74 17.81
N GLY A 723 5.51 -1.42 16.66
CA GLY A 723 6.16 -0.99 15.41
C GLY A 723 7.69 -1.10 15.47
N THR A 724 8.23 -2.07 16.21
CA THR A 724 9.68 -2.21 16.43
C THR A 724 10.29 -3.15 15.38
N ALA A 725 11.27 -2.68 14.62
CA ALA A 725 11.97 -3.49 13.60
C ALA A 725 12.94 -4.49 14.24
N VAL A 726 13.07 -5.67 13.65
CA VAL A 726 13.97 -6.75 14.10
C VAL A 726 14.80 -7.25 12.93
N ALA A 727 16.12 -7.27 13.10
CA ALA A 727 17.05 -7.76 12.09
C ALA A 727 16.97 -9.28 11.93
N GLY A 728 17.12 -9.78 10.70
CA GLY A 728 17.27 -11.21 10.41
C GLY A 728 15.97 -11.97 10.09
N GLY A 729 14.89 -11.28 9.70
CA GLY A 729 13.66 -11.92 9.23
C GLY A 729 12.96 -12.76 10.30
N LEU A 730 12.28 -13.82 9.88
CA LEU A 730 11.58 -14.74 10.81
C LEU A 730 12.57 -15.44 11.75
N ALA A 731 13.75 -15.81 11.26
CA ALA A 731 14.81 -16.43 12.06
C ALA A 731 15.31 -15.47 13.16
N GLY A 732 15.45 -14.18 12.83
CA GLY A 732 15.81 -13.13 13.77
C GLY A 732 14.74 -12.91 14.86
N LEU A 733 13.46 -12.92 14.48
CA LEU A 733 12.35 -12.92 15.43
C LEU A 733 12.42 -14.15 16.35
N ALA A 734 12.50 -15.36 15.78
CA ALA A 734 12.55 -16.60 16.54
C ALA A 734 13.71 -16.62 17.56
N GLN A 735 14.91 -16.20 17.16
CA GLN A 735 16.07 -16.09 18.05
C GLN A 735 15.88 -15.03 19.14
N HIS A 736 15.23 -13.90 18.83
CA HIS A 736 14.99 -12.82 19.78
C HIS A 736 14.13 -13.27 20.99
N TRP A 737 13.12 -14.11 20.75
CA TRP A 737 12.29 -14.70 21.83
C TRP A 737 12.73 -16.10 22.28
N GLY A 738 13.91 -16.56 21.84
CA GLY A 738 14.59 -17.73 22.40
C GLY A 738 14.19 -19.08 21.81
N VAL A 739 13.58 -19.12 20.62
CA VAL A 739 13.36 -20.33 19.82
C VAL A 739 14.70 -20.80 19.22
N ALA A 740 14.99 -22.09 19.28
CA ALA A 740 16.17 -22.66 18.62
C ALA A 740 15.92 -22.77 17.10
N VAL A 741 16.71 -22.07 16.30
CA VAL A 741 16.65 -22.12 14.83
C VAL A 741 17.89 -22.88 14.35
N GLU A 742 17.71 -24.08 13.76
CA GLU A 742 18.79 -24.84 13.10
C GLU A 742 18.97 -24.46 11.62
#